data_AF-A0A1V5IHL9-F1
#
_entry.id   AF-A0A1V5IHL9-F1
#
_cell.length_a   1.000
_cell.length_b   1.000
_cell.length_c   1.000
_cell.angle_alpha   90.00
_cell.angle_beta   90.00
_cell.angle_gamma   90.00
#
_symmetry.space_group_name_H-M   'P 1'
#
loop_
_entity.id
_entity.type
_entity.pdbx_description
1 polymer ?
#
loop_
_entity_poly.entity_id
_entity_poly.type
_entity_poly.pdbx_seq_one_letter_code
_entity_poly.pdbx_strand_id
1 'polypeptide(L)'
;MKIERPGKAAGIVPVDTIDGPVVRLKNGDVLRVDDAETARALAPDIDRILDVGEILISYGEFMENNHLLVPSSYCEEWWQLEGGFERPSNELEAIALCCEGAFLHPDYTWFWDDISPVQVAELAGFIEEHGEIRHGVLLLPDEPTIKEILEELLIPHMVREEMICISTNKVLLACLGLDLTLRRRKEWENAPMERSLDLAMHLSGFEMRSKAGTRIGGRMGRPGKSKPRKMNPPPHSLFPLGEAGGSRRSFQEASNHTPEANKDGGIIRIEAGRRRCSACGIETYHNRCHCGAHTEAVYTCQRCKRESMEPECPFCKVPSSCSHHLTLNVRQEYLLAMERLGRRENPVGLVKGVKGLISRERAVEEIEKGILRAENELFVFKDGTIRFDMIDLPLTHFRPDEVGVSPEKLCELGYASDIIGAPLTRSDQVLELKPQDILISESCADYMVRVARFIDELLTRCYHLPAYYSVNTRTELIGHLVIGLAPHTSAGVLSRIIGISRANVGYAHPFFHAAKRRNCFYGDTELEFFDGNLWRKQQLRQFVIENFDLSRPGIDRLGTYYSDPRQGYLTRTIDREGKPHLRKVTSVSIHKSPPHLISFETTQGRMIAVTPDHAMLVWDLCYLRKIRADELKEGDPVPVMVGMNVITDHIRRRDLVPAPEDRVYCLTVEEEHTVCANGIFTGQCDGDEDCIMLLLDGLINFSRAFLPESRGGTMDAPLVLTTSIDPAEVDKESHNLDVMASYPLELYLAGLRYAHPREIVSLIDRVEHRLGTPAAMEGFLYTHETSDISAGPLESTYTQLKTMIEKLEAELTLAEKIRAVDQDDVAERVLTTHFIRDLMGNLSAFSKQKLRCVKCNHSYRRMPLAGKCIRCGGNIIPTVHEGSVKKYLEVSRAICEKYTVSEYTKQRVMVLDRAIESTFGHEKDQQLGLADFM
;
A
#
# COMPACT_ATOMS: atom_id res chain seq x y z
N MET A 1 4.20 -1.19 6.75
CA MET A 1 5.56 -0.83 7.21
C MET A 1 6.59 -1.23 6.15
N LYS A 2 7.75 -0.59 6.07
CA LYS A 2 8.91 -1.13 5.33
C LYS A 2 9.81 -1.82 6.33
N ILE A 3 10.18 -3.06 6.07
CA ILE A 3 11.02 -3.87 6.95
C ILE A 3 12.37 -4.15 6.27
N GLU A 4 13.36 -4.50 7.07
CA GLU A 4 14.70 -4.85 6.59
C GLU A 4 14.76 -6.25 5.97
N ARG A 5 14.02 -7.20 6.56
CA ARG A 5 13.99 -8.63 6.21
C ARG A 5 12.66 -9.27 6.66
N PRO A 6 12.24 -10.40 6.06
CA PRO A 6 12.76 -11.02 4.84
C PRO A 6 12.32 -10.30 3.56
N GLY A 7 11.25 -9.49 3.62
CA GLY A 7 10.71 -8.72 2.49
C GLY A 7 10.98 -7.22 2.58
N LYS A 8 10.61 -6.47 1.52
CA LYS A 8 10.82 -5.00 1.44
C LYS A 8 9.73 -4.18 2.12
N ALA A 9 8.55 -4.76 2.33
CA ALA A 9 7.38 -4.14 2.94
C ALA A 9 6.47 -5.19 3.56
N ALA A 10 5.70 -4.80 4.57
CA ALA A 10 4.70 -5.64 5.21
C ALA A 10 3.44 -4.82 5.55
N GLY A 11 2.27 -5.43 5.37
CA GLY A 11 1.05 -4.98 6.05
C GLY A 11 1.18 -5.27 7.55
N ILE A 12 0.74 -4.35 8.40
CA ILE A 12 0.79 -4.55 9.86
C ILE A 12 -0.62 -4.85 10.34
N VAL A 13 -0.76 -5.99 11.01
CA VAL A 13 -1.98 -6.46 11.66
C VAL A 13 -1.72 -6.65 13.15
N PRO A 14 -2.73 -6.46 14.01
CA PRO A 14 -2.56 -6.66 15.43
C PRO A 14 -2.52 -8.14 15.78
N VAL A 15 -1.58 -8.52 16.65
CA VAL A 15 -1.47 -9.83 17.28
C VAL A 15 -1.12 -9.57 18.73
N ASP A 16 -1.98 -9.97 19.65
CA ASP A 16 -1.88 -9.65 21.09
C ASP A 16 -1.36 -10.83 21.92
N THR A 17 -1.07 -11.96 21.29
CA THR A 17 -0.41 -13.11 21.94
C THR A 17 1.12 -12.98 21.99
N ILE A 18 1.71 -12.04 21.24
CA ILE A 18 3.16 -11.80 21.19
C ILE A 18 3.59 -10.73 22.21
N ASP A 19 4.87 -10.71 22.56
CA ASP A 19 5.39 -9.77 23.55
C ASP A 19 5.34 -8.31 23.04
N GLY A 20 4.73 -7.43 23.83
CA GLY A 20 4.63 -5.99 23.53
C GLY A 20 5.89 -5.19 23.89
N PRO A 21 5.86 -3.85 23.75
CA PRO A 21 7.01 -3.01 24.05
C PRO A 21 7.38 -3.02 25.54
N VAL A 22 8.69 -2.90 25.82
CA VAL A 22 9.22 -2.65 27.16
C VAL A 22 9.58 -1.17 27.28
N VAL A 23 8.99 -0.50 28.28
CA VAL A 23 9.09 0.95 28.44
C VAL A 23 9.65 1.32 29.80
N ARG A 24 10.36 2.45 29.83
CA ARG A 24 10.73 3.17 31.04
C ARG A 24 9.80 4.36 31.23
N LEU A 25 9.20 4.44 32.40
CA LEU A 25 8.35 5.57 32.80
C LEU A 25 9.19 6.72 33.38
N LYS A 26 8.64 7.93 33.41
CA LYS A 26 9.29 9.13 33.97
C LYS A 26 9.68 9.01 35.45
N ASN A 27 9.04 8.10 36.19
CA ASN A 27 9.38 7.81 37.58
C ASN A 27 10.53 6.78 37.73
N GLY A 28 11.08 6.28 36.62
CA GLY A 28 12.16 5.29 36.59
C GLY A 28 11.71 3.83 36.47
N ASP A 29 10.42 3.54 36.63
CA ASP A 29 9.86 2.19 36.54
C ASP A 29 10.05 1.61 35.14
N VAL A 30 10.38 0.32 35.07
CA VAL A 30 10.52 -0.43 33.82
C VAL A 30 9.53 -1.58 33.82
N LEU A 31 8.73 -1.68 32.76
CA LEU A 31 7.73 -2.72 32.60
C LEU A 31 7.45 -3.01 31.12
N ARG A 32 7.02 -4.23 30.84
CA ARG A 32 6.48 -4.63 29.56
C ARG A 32 4.99 -4.28 29.48
N VAL A 33 4.54 -3.87 28.31
CA VAL A 33 3.15 -3.46 28.06
C VAL A 33 2.57 -4.32 26.95
N ASP A 34 1.79 -5.33 27.34
CA ASP A 34 1.26 -6.34 26.41
C ASP A 34 -0.16 -6.03 25.92
N ASP A 35 -0.86 -5.06 26.52
CA ASP A 35 -2.24 -4.71 26.15
C ASP A 35 -2.44 -3.24 25.79
N ALA A 36 -3.41 -3.00 24.90
CA ALA A 36 -3.71 -1.66 24.37
C ALA A 36 -4.33 -0.70 25.40
N GLU A 37 -4.96 -1.19 26.46
CA GLU A 37 -5.55 -0.35 27.51
C GLU A 37 -4.44 0.25 28.38
N THR A 38 -3.54 -0.60 28.87
CA THR A 38 -2.33 -0.20 29.61
C THR A 38 -1.44 0.71 28.78
N ALA A 39 -1.24 0.40 27.49
CA ALA A 39 -0.47 1.27 26.59
C ALA A 39 -1.05 2.69 26.50
N ARG A 40 -2.37 2.83 26.42
CA ARG A 40 -3.04 4.15 26.40
C ARG A 40 -2.95 4.87 27.74
N ALA A 41 -3.07 4.14 28.85
CA ALA A 41 -2.98 4.71 30.19
C ALA A 41 -1.58 5.26 30.48
N LEU A 42 -0.53 4.53 30.09
CA LEU A 42 0.85 4.87 30.37
C LEU A 42 1.50 5.80 29.35
N ALA A 43 0.92 5.96 28.15
CA ALA A 43 1.51 6.76 27.06
C ALA A 43 2.03 8.17 27.46
N PRO A 44 1.32 8.96 28.32
CA PRO A 44 1.81 10.27 28.77
C PRO A 44 3.05 10.19 29.67
N ASP A 45 3.24 9.07 30.36
CA ASP A 45 4.28 8.85 31.37
C ASP A 45 5.49 8.09 30.84
N ILE A 46 5.43 7.61 29.59
CA ILE A 46 6.58 6.97 28.91
C ILE A 46 7.68 8.02 28.67
N ASP A 47 8.82 7.76 29.29
CA ASP A 47 10.07 8.48 29.10
C ASP A 47 10.87 7.86 27.94
N ARG A 48 11.11 6.55 27.98
CA ARG A 48 11.87 5.82 26.95
C ARG A 48 11.21 4.50 26.57
N ILE A 49 11.28 4.12 25.29
CA ILE A 49 10.91 2.80 24.79
C ILE A 49 12.22 2.02 24.64
N LEU A 50 12.46 1.09 25.56
CA LEU A 50 13.68 0.29 25.60
C LEU A 50 13.66 -0.78 24.51
N ASP A 51 12.52 -1.45 24.34
CA ASP A 51 12.29 -2.40 23.28
C ASP A 51 10.89 -2.20 22.67
N VAL A 52 10.78 -2.39 21.36
CA VAL A 52 9.53 -2.13 20.61
C VAL A 52 8.59 -3.33 20.67
N GLY A 53 9.07 -4.49 21.13
CA GLY A 53 8.33 -5.74 21.18
C GLY A 53 8.59 -6.61 19.95
N GLU A 54 7.82 -7.68 19.84
CA GLU A 54 7.99 -8.69 18.80
C GLU A 54 7.27 -8.33 17.50
N ILE A 55 7.75 -8.93 16.41
CA ILE A 55 7.07 -8.91 15.11
C ILE A 55 6.97 -10.34 14.59
N LEU A 56 5.73 -10.79 14.36
CA LEU A 56 5.47 -12.11 13.82
C LEU A 56 5.67 -12.11 12.29
N ILE A 57 6.52 -13.01 11.79
CA ILE A 57 6.80 -13.18 10.37
C ILE A 57 6.63 -14.65 10.00
N SER A 58 5.86 -14.92 8.95
CA SER A 58 5.62 -16.29 8.47
C SER A 58 6.85 -16.87 7.77
N TYR A 59 6.97 -18.19 7.77
CA TYR A 59 8.04 -18.89 7.05
C TYR A 59 7.89 -18.68 5.53
N GLY A 60 6.66 -18.63 5.03
CA GLY A 60 6.32 -18.35 3.64
C GLY A 60 6.96 -17.10 3.09
N GLU A 61 7.09 -16.04 3.91
CA GLU A 61 7.77 -14.80 3.52
C GLU A 61 9.28 -15.00 3.31
N PHE A 62 9.94 -15.84 4.11
CA PHE A 62 11.35 -16.21 3.88
C PHE A 62 11.50 -17.03 2.61
N MET A 63 10.55 -17.93 2.35
CA MET A 63 10.55 -18.79 1.16
C MET A 63 10.33 -17.98 -0.14
N GLU A 64 9.35 -17.08 -0.15
CA GLU A 64 9.05 -16.22 -1.31
C GLU A 64 10.22 -15.27 -1.62
N ASN A 65 10.73 -14.58 -0.60
CA ASN A 65 11.83 -13.63 -0.78
C ASN A 65 13.22 -14.29 -0.89
N ASN A 66 13.28 -15.62 -0.83
CA ASN A 66 14.51 -16.41 -0.88
C ASN A 66 15.57 -15.96 0.16
N HIS A 67 15.11 -15.50 1.32
CA HIS A 67 15.99 -15.02 2.39
C HIS A 67 16.40 -16.21 3.28
N LEU A 68 17.64 -16.22 3.77
CA LEU A 68 18.06 -17.23 4.74
C LEU A 68 17.20 -17.13 5.99
N LEU A 69 16.89 -18.28 6.59
CA LEU A 69 16.28 -18.31 7.92
C LEU A 69 17.23 -17.64 8.90
N VAL A 70 16.67 -17.00 9.91
CA VAL A 70 17.43 -16.34 10.97
C VAL A 70 17.00 -16.89 12.32
N PRO A 71 17.85 -16.80 13.36
CA PRO A 71 17.45 -17.16 14.72
C PRO A 71 16.17 -16.41 15.12
N SER A 72 15.12 -17.16 15.47
CA SER A 72 13.87 -16.62 16.02
C SER A 72 14.07 -16.22 17.48
N SER A 73 13.19 -15.36 18.02
CA SER A 73 13.12 -15.15 19.45
C SER A 73 12.74 -16.46 20.14
N TYR A 74 13.18 -16.64 21.39
CA TYR A 74 12.74 -17.80 22.16
C TYR A 74 11.31 -17.56 22.66
N CYS A 75 10.37 -18.29 22.08
CA CYS A 75 8.93 -18.18 22.30
C CYS A 75 8.36 -19.46 22.92
N GLU A 76 7.11 -19.38 23.41
CA GLU A 76 6.45 -20.48 24.13
C GLU A 76 6.31 -21.73 23.25
N GLU A 77 6.01 -21.54 21.96
CA GLU A 77 5.85 -22.62 20.98
C GLU A 77 7.15 -23.40 20.79
N TRP A 78 8.29 -22.72 20.75
CA TRP A 78 9.58 -23.39 20.67
C TRP A 78 9.91 -24.11 21.99
N TRP A 79 9.65 -23.47 23.14
CA TRP A 79 9.88 -24.08 24.44
C TRP A 79 9.09 -25.38 24.64
N GLN A 80 7.83 -25.42 24.22
CA GLN A 80 7.00 -26.64 24.27
C GLN A 80 7.59 -27.78 23.43
N LEU A 81 8.20 -27.46 22.28
CA LEU A 81 8.86 -28.44 21.42
C LEU A 81 10.19 -28.98 22.01
N GLU A 82 10.78 -28.27 22.98
CA GLU A 82 12.03 -28.65 23.66
C GLU A 82 11.79 -29.31 25.03
N GLY A 83 10.59 -29.81 25.29
CA GLY A 83 10.25 -30.58 26.48
C GLY A 83 9.45 -29.81 27.54
N GLY A 84 9.08 -28.56 27.28
CA GLY A 84 8.10 -27.84 28.07
C GLY A 84 6.69 -28.43 27.90
N PHE A 85 5.94 -28.58 29.01
CA PHE A 85 4.59 -29.17 28.96
C PHE A 85 3.50 -28.26 29.53
N GLU A 86 3.79 -27.44 30.53
CA GLU A 86 2.83 -26.53 31.16
C GLU A 86 3.49 -25.18 31.43
N ARG A 87 2.83 -24.09 31.02
CA ARG A 87 3.34 -22.74 31.23
C ARG A 87 3.47 -22.45 32.73
N PRO A 88 4.67 -22.13 33.23
CA PRO A 88 4.89 -21.88 34.65
C PRO A 88 4.13 -20.65 35.13
N SER A 89 3.46 -20.77 36.27
CA SER A 89 2.71 -19.68 36.91
C SER A 89 3.61 -18.66 37.63
N ASN A 90 4.83 -19.07 37.99
CA ASN A 90 5.78 -18.27 38.76
C ASN A 90 7.24 -18.71 38.51
N GLU A 91 8.18 -17.88 38.98
CA GLU A 91 9.63 -18.12 38.78
C GLU A 91 10.14 -19.44 39.38
N LEU A 92 9.56 -19.92 40.49
CA LEU A 92 9.99 -21.16 41.14
C LEU A 92 9.59 -22.39 40.33
N GLU A 93 8.39 -22.35 39.75
CA GLU A 93 7.91 -23.40 38.85
C GLU A 93 8.76 -23.48 37.58
N ALA A 94 9.11 -22.32 37.00
CA ALA A 94 10.02 -22.28 35.85
C ALA A 94 11.41 -22.87 36.17
N ILE A 95 11.96 -22.58 37.35
CA ILE A 95 13.22 -23.19 37.82
C ILE A 95 13.06 -24.69 38.04
N ALA A 96 11.95 -25.14 38.63
CA ALA A 96 11.70 -26.56 38.88
C ALA A 96 11.64 -27.36 37.58
N LEU A 97 10.89 -26.87 36.58
CA LEU A 97 10.83 -27.46 35.24
C LEU A 97 12.20 -27.52 34.58
N CYS A 98 13.00 -26.46 34.72
CA CYS A 98 14.35 -26.44 34.17
C CYS A 98 15.25 -27.48 34.84
N CYS A 99 15.17 -27.62 36.16
CA CYS A 99 15.88 -28.66 36.92
C CYS A 99 15.45 -30.10 36.56
N GLU A 100 14.23 -30.29 36.07
CA GLU A 100 13.74 -31.58 35.56
C GLU A 100 14.24 -31.91 34.14
N GLY A 101 14.95 -30.97 33.50
CA GLY A 101 15.60 -31.15 32.20
C GLY A 101 14.96 -30.38 31.05
N ALA A 102 13.99 -29.49 31.31
CA ALA A 102 13.49 -28.55 30.32
C ALA A 102 14.41 -27.32 30.17
N PHE A 103 14.27 -26.60 29.07
CA PHE A 103 14.85 -25.26 28.96
C PHE A 103 14.11 -24.28 29.87
N LEU A 104 14.78 -23.20 30.28
CA LEU A 104 14.14 -22.12 31.03
C LEU A 104 13.05 -21.46 30.19
N HIS A 105 11.86 -21.28 30.77
CA HIS A 105 10.71 -20.70 30.07
C HIS A 105 11.02 -19.27 29.57
N PRO A 106 10.56 -18.88 28.36
CA PRO A 106 10.86 -17.59 27.75
C PRO A 106 10.39 -16.36 28.55
N ASP A 107 9.30 -16.45 29.33
CA ASP A 107 8.84 -15.36 30.21
C ASP A 107 9.84 -14.99 31.32
N TYR A 108 10.72 -15.92 31.69
CA TYR A 108 11.73 -15.74 32.74
C TYR A 108 13.16 -15.72 32.19
N THR A 109 13.31 -15.66 30.86
CA THR A 109 14.61 -15.58 30.19
C THR A 109 14.91 -14.13 29.83
N TRP A 110 16.02 -13.60 30.35
CA TRP A 110 16.44 -12.21 30.13
C TRP A 110 17.36 -12.06 28.92
N PHE A 111 17.58 -10.83 28.48
CA PHE A 111 18.33 -10.48 27.27
C PHE A 111 19.85 -10.51 27.49
N TRP A 112 20.39 -11.65 27.93
CA TRP A 112 21.80 -11.80 28.29
C TRP A 112 22.76 -11.48 27.14
N ASP A 113 22.36 -11.70 25.88
CA ASP A 113 23.18 -11.40 24.71
C ASP A 113 23.45 -9.91 24.48
N ASP A 114 22.66 -9.02 25.11
CA ASP A 114 22.76 -7.56 24.91
C ASP A 114 23.80 -6.91 25.84
N ILE A 115 24.25 -7.61 26.88
CA ILE A 115 25.27 -7.12 27.81
C ILE A 115 26.56 -7.93 27.69
N SER A 116 27.67 -7.35 28.12
CA SER A 116 28.98 -8.02 28.15
C SER A 116 29.17 -8.86 29.43
N PRO A 117 30.05 -9.89 29.40
CA PRO A 117 30.36 -10.69 30.60
C PRO A 117 30.93 -9.85 31.77
N VAL A 118 31.58 -8.73 31.45
CA VAL A 118 32.08 -7.77 32.45
C VAL A 118 30.94 -7.08 33.17
N GLN A 119 29.91 -6.62 32.44
CA GLN A 119 28.70 -6.02 33.02
C GLN A 119 27.94 -7.05 33.88
N VAL A 120 27.91 -8.33 33.49
CA VAL A 120 27.34 -9.41 34.32
C VAL A 120 28.08 -9.51 35.67
N ALA A 121 29.41 -9.49 35.64
CA ALA A 121 30.24 -9.58 36.84
C ALA A 121 30.15 -8.32 37.73
N GLU A 122 29.99 -7.15 37.12
CA GLU A 122 29.76 -5.87 37.79
C GLU A 122 28.41 -5.87 38.51
N LEU A 123 27.34 -6.26 37.81
CA LEU A 123 26.00 -6.38 38.39
C LEU A 123 25.99 -7.38 39.56
N ALA A 124 26.63 -8.54 39.40
CA ALA A 124 26.74 -9.53 40.48
C ALA A 124 27.52 -8.98 41.69
N GLY A 125 28.60 -8.23 41.47
CA GLY A 125 29.37 -7.59 42.55
C GLY A 125 28.60 -6.51 43.29
N PHE A 126 27.86 -5.68 42.55
CA PHE A 126 27.04 -4.63 43.14
C PHE A 126 25.91 -5.19 44.00
N ILE A 127 25.23 -6.24 43.53
CA ILE A 127 24.19 -6.91 44.32
C ILE A 127 24.77 -7.57 45.58
N GLU A 128 25.98 -8.14 45.51
CA GLU A 128 26.65 -8.72 46.67
C GLU A 128 27.01 -7.67 47.73
N GLU A 129 27.45 -6.47 47.31
CA GLU A 129 27.88 -5.41 48.23
C GLU A 129 26.71 -4.60 48.81
N HIS A 130 25.70 -4.32 47.99
CA HIS A 130 24.64 -3.35 48.31
C HIS A 130 23.22 -3.91 48.29
N GLY A 131 23.02 -5.14 47.83
CA GLY A 131 21.70 -5.75 47.72
C GLY A 131 21.10 -6.16 49.06
N GLU A 132 19.78 -6.01 49.16
CA GLU A 132 19.01 -6.50 50.31
C GLU A 132 17.71 -7.15 49.83
N ILE A 133 17.39 -8.35 50.33
CA ILE A 133 16.10 -9.00 50.06
C ILE A 133 15.13 -8.74 51.22
N ARG A 134 14.04 -8.00 50.97
CA ARG A 134 12.94 -7.79 51.92
C ARG A 134 11.64 -8.31 51.37
N HIS A 135 10.93 -9.14 52.14
CA HIS A 135 9.65 -9.74 51.74
C HIS A 135 9.66 -10.41 50.35
N GLY A 136 10.81 -10.98 49.96
CA GLY A 136 10.98 -11.65 48.66
C GLY A 136 11.26 -10.72 47.48
N VAL A 137 11.44 -9.41 47.70
CA VAL A 137 11.84 -8.41 46.69
C VAL A 137 13.31 -8.05 46.89
N LEU A 138 14.08 -8.01 45.80
CA LEU A 138 15.46 -7.53 45.82
C LEU A 138 15.47 -6.00 45.74
N LEU A 139 16.14 -5.37 46.70
CA LEU A 139 16.33 -3.93 46.80
C LEU A 139 17.78 -3.58 46.48
N LEU A 140 17.97 -2.60 45.60
CA LEU A 140 19.28 -2.08 45.20
C LEU A 140 19.27 -0.55 45.24
N PRO A 141 20.34 0.12 45.66
CA PRO A 141 20.46 1.57 45.47
C PRO A 141 20.38 1.93 43.98
N ASP A 142 19.71 3.04 43.65
CA ASP A 142 19.58 3.54 42.28
C ASP A 142 20.90 4.16 41.80
N GLU A 143 21.82 3.29 41.38
CA GLU A 143 23.09 3.67 40.75
C GLU A 143 22.91 3.67 39.21
N PRO A 144 23.29 4.77 38.51
CA PRO A 144 22.99 4.93 37.08
C PRO A 144 23.55 3.83 36.16
N THR A 145 24.76 3.35 36.43
CA THR A 145 25.43 2.32 35.61
C THR A 145 24.71 0.98 35.74
N ILE A 146 24.35 0.59 36.96
CA ILE A 146 23.58 -0.61 37.25
C ILE A 146 22.17 -0.51 36.69
N LYS A 147 21.54 0.66 36.78
CA LYS A 147 20.22 0.92 36.19
C LYS A 147 20.24 0.70 34.67
N GLU A 148 21.28 1.18 33.99
CA GLU A 148 21.45 0.98 32.55
C GLU A 148 21.60 -0.50 32.20
N ILE A 149 22.37 -1.28 32.96
CA ILE A 149 22.50 -2.74 32.76
C ILE A 149 21.15 -3.46 32.93
N LEU A 150 20.35 -3.08 33.94
CA LEU A 150 19.01 -3.64 34.15
C LEU A 150 18.04 -3.27 33.03
N GLU A 151 18.15 -2.05 32.50
CA GLU A 151 17.40 -1.58 31.33
C GLU A 151 17.84 -2.28 30.03
N GLU A 152 19.13 -2.61 29.87
CA GLU A 152 19.64 -3.40 28.74
C GLU A 152 19.10 -4.82 28.77
N LEU A 153 19.08 -5.47 29.94
CA LEU A 153 18.51 -6.80 30.15
C LEU A 153 16.97 -6.83 30.08
N LEU A 154 16.31 -5.66 30.03
CA LEU A 154 14.85 -5.49 30.03
C LEU A 154 14.17 -6.10 31.26
N ILE A 155 14.82 -6.06 32.42
CA ILE A 155 14.27 -6.61 33.67
C ILE A 155 13.18 -5.68 34.21
N PRO A 156 11.95 -6.15 34.43
CA PRO A 156 10.91 -5.32 35.05
C PRO A 156 11.27 -4.95 36.49
N HIS A 157 11.21 -3.66 36.82
CA HIS A 157 11.53 -3.16 38.16
C HIS A 157 10.85 -1.83 38.46
N MET A 158 10.67 -1.56 39.76
CA MET A 158 10.10 -0.29 40.25
C MET A 158 11.17 0.53 40.97
N VAL A 159 11.09 1.86 40.87
CA VAL A 159 11.97 2.78 41.60
C VAL A 159 11.18 3.50 42.69
N ARG A 160 11.53 3.27 43.96
CA ARG A 160 10.86 3.89 45.12
C ARG A 160 11.93 4.38 46.09
N GLU A 161 11.84 5.63 46.53
CA GLU A 161 12.79 6.21 47.51
C GLU A 161 14.27 6.02 47.13
N GLU A 162 14.62 6.23 45.85
CA GLU A 162 15.99 6.02 45.31
C GLU A 162 16.49 4.55 45.42
N MET A 163 15.56 3.60 45.52
CA MET A 163 15.83 2.16 45.52
C MET A 163 15.13 1.47 44.35
N ILE A 164 15.87 0.63 43.63
CA ILE A 164 15.37 -0.28 42.60
C ILE A 164 14.82 -1.54 43.27
N CYS A 165 13.57 -1.87 42.96
CA CYS A 165 12.82 -2.99 43.53
C CYS A 165 12.53 -4.04 42.44
N ILE A 166 13.12 -5.23 42.56
CA ILE A 166 12.97 -6.34 41.61
C ILE A 166 12.22 -7.50 42.29
N SER A 167 10.99 -7.77 41.83
CA SER A 167 10.16 -8.86 42.34
C SER A 167 10.59 -10.23 41.81
N THR A 168 10.91 -10.34 40.51
CA THR A 168 11.39 -11.56 39.85
C THR A 168 12.91 -11.70 39.97
N ASN A 169 13.39 -11.91 41.20
CA ASN A 169 14.82 -11.92 41.50
C ASN A 169 15.47 -13.31 41.47
N LYS A 170 14.75 -14.43 41.59
CA LYS A 170 15.43 -15.73 41.83
C LYS A 170 16.18 -16.22 40.62
N VAL A 171 15.54 -16.14 39.45
CA VAL A 171 16.19 -16.50 38.18
C VAL A 171 17.36 -15.55 37.90
N LEU A 172 17.18 -14.25 38.15
CA LEU A 172 18.24 -13.25 38.02
C LEU A 172 19.45 -13.60 38.91
N LEU A 173 19.24 -13.82 40.20
CA LEU A 173 20.30 -14.17 41.15
C LEU A 173 21.00 -15.48 40.77
N ALA A 174 20.24 -16.49 40.34
CA ALA A 174 20.81 -17.74 39.87
C ALA A 174 21.74 -17.53 38.67
N CYS A 175 21.28 -16.78 37.64
CA CYS A 175 22.06 -16.45 36.45
C CYS A 175 23.28 -15.56 36.73
N LEU A 176 23.24 -14.74 37.79
CA LEU A 176 24.40 -13.98 38.27
C LEU A 176 25.34 -14.80 39.17
N GLY A 177 25.03 -16.08 39.41
CA GLY A 177 25.84 -16.96 40.26
C GLY A 177 25.82 -16.55 41.73
N LEU A 178 24.74 -15.91 42.19
CA LEU A 178 24.53 -15.53 43.58
C LEU A 178 23.62 -16.55 44.27
N ASP A 179 23.85 -16.78 45.57
CA ASP A 179 22.92 -17.52 46.41
C ASP A 179 21.82 -16.61 47.00
N LEU A 180 20.87 -17.19 47.74
CA LEU A 180 19.80 -16.43 48.38
C LEU A 180 20.29 -15.49 49.51
N THR A 181 21.56 -15.60 49.90
CA THR A 181 22.23 -14.66 50.82
C THR A 181 23.03 -13.60 50.08
N LEU A 182 22.88 -13.52 48.75
CA LEU A 182 23.55 -12.59 47.84
C LEU A 182 25.06 -12.79 47.76
N ARG A 183 25.57 -13.97 48.11
CA ARG A 183 26.99 -14.30 47.99
C ARG A 183 27.29 -15.05 46.70
N ARG A 184 28.45 -14.76 46.10
CA ARG A 184 28.93 -15.48 44.92
C ARG A 184 29.13 -16.95 45.23
N ARG A 185 28.58 -17.81 44.37
CA ARG A 185 28.77 -19.25 44.41
C ARG A 185 30.11 -19.64 43.78
N LYS A 186 30.54 -20.90 43.98
CA LYS A 186 31.86 -21.40 43.57
C LYS A 186 32.05 -21.51 42.06
N GLU A 187 30.96 -21.53 41.32
CA GLU A 187 30.88 -21.60 39.86
C GLU A 187 31.61 -20.41 39.21
N TRP A 188 31.74 -19.28 39.91
CA TRP A 188 32.57 -18.15 39.48
C TRP A 188 34.06 -18.48 39.30
N GLU A 189 34.59 -19.53 39.94
CA GLU A 189 36.00 -19.92 39.81
C GLU A 189 36.37 -20.41 38.40
N ASN A 190 35.42 -20.96 37.64
CA ASN A 190 35.62 -21.51 36.30
C ASN A 190 34.73 -20.85 35.24
N ALA A 191 34.27 -19.63 35.51
CA ALA A 191 33.30 -18.93 34.68
C ALA A 191 33.84 -18.58 33.26
N PRO A 192 33.12 -18.95 32.19
CA PRO A 192 33.50 -18.58 30.82
C PRO A 192 33.22 -17.08 30.58
N MET A 193 34.22 -16.33 30.13
CA MET A 193 34.13 -14.86 29.95
C MET A 193 34.05 -14.43 28.48
N GLU A 194 33.56 -15.31 27.60
CA GLU A 194 33.47 -15.03 26.16
C GLU A 194 32.10 -14.50 25.75
N ARG A 195 31.02 -15.17 26.16
CA ARG A 195 29.63 -14.80 25.85
C ARG A 195 28.79 -14.80 27.11
N SER A 196 27.96 -13.77 27.26
CA SER A 196 27.17 -13.53 28.48
C SER A 196 26.08 -14.58 28.71
N LEU A 197 25.46 -15.09 27.65
CA LEU A 197 24.49 -16.17 27.75
C LEU A 197 25.14 -17.46 28.28
N ASP A 198 26.30 -17.84 27.74
CA ASP A 198 27.06 -19.01 28.19
C ASP A 198 27.52 -18.85 29.65
N LEU A 199 27.90 -17.63 30.04
CA LEU A 199 28.22 -17.29 31.43
C LEU A 199 26.99 -17.46 32.34
N ALA A 200 25.85 -16.90 31.97
CA ALA A 200 24.61 -17.02 32.74
C ALA A 200 24.15 -18.48 32.88
N MET A 201 24.27 -19.29 31.82
CA MET A 201 24.01 -20.73 31.83
C MET A 201 24.97 -21.48 32.75
N HIS A 202 26.26 -21.17 32.69
CA HIS A 202 27.28 -21.80 33.55
C HIS A 202 27.03 -21.49 35.03
N LEU A 203 26.74 -20.22 35.36
CA LEU A 203 26.52 -19.79 36.73
C LEU A 203 25.21 -20.32 37.32
N SER A 204 24.12 -20.29 36.55
CA SER A 204 22.81 -20.79 37.00
C SER A 204 22.74 -22.31 37.06
N GLY A 205 23.37 -22.99 36.10
CA GLY A 205 23.13 -24.40 35.79
C GLY A 205 21.87 -24.64 34.95
N PHE A 206 21.23 -23.58 34.43
CA PHE A 206 20.02 -23.67 33.62
C PHE A 206 20.36 -23.79 32.13
N GLU A 207 19.61 -24.62 31.41
CA GLU A 207 19.62 -24.63 29.95
C GLU A 207 18.76 -23.46 29.43
N MET A 208 19.37 -22.56 28.65
CA MET A 208 18.71 -21.36 28.14
C MET A 208 18.97 -21.19 26.64
N ARG A 209 18.03 -20.52 25.96
CA ARG A 209 18.18 -20.04 24.59
C ARG A 209 18.28 -18.51 24.60
N SER A 210 18.81 -17.94 23.51
CA SER A 210 18.79 -16.49 23.31
C SER A 210 17.34 -16.00 23.22
N LYS A 211 16.92 -15.10 24.13
CA LYS A 211 15.56 -14.55 24.11
C LYS A 211 15.31 -13.67 22.87
N ALA A 212 16.29 -12.84 22.49
CA ALA A 212 16.13 -11.87 21.41
C ALA A 212 16.12 -12.51 20.01
N GLY A 213 16.91 -13.56 19.80
CA GLY A 213 17.14 -14.11 18.46
C GLY A 213 17.72 -13.09 17.49
N THR A 214 16.89 -12.59 16.58
CA THR A 214 17.25 -11.59 15.57
C THR A 214 16.33 -10.37 15.64
N ARG A 215 16.90 -9.17 15.71
CA ARG A 215 16.15 -7.91 15.62
C ARG A 215 15.95 -7.48 14.17
N ILE A 216 14.76 -6.98 13.86
CA ILE A 216 14.37 -6.58 12.50
C ILE A 216 14.09 -5.08 12.48
N GLY A 217 14.84 -4.34 11.68
CA GLY A 217 14.59 -2.92 11.45
C GLY A 217 13.28 -2.67 10.71
N GLY A 218 12.55 -1.63 11.13
CA GLY A 218 11.32 -1.20 10.49
C GLY A 218 11.25 0.32 10.35
N ARG A 219 10.61 0.80 9.29
CA ARG A 219 10.23 2.22 9.14
C ARG A 219 8.81 2.35 8.64
N MET A 220 8.10 3.38 9.10
CA MET A 220 6.76 3.66 8.61
C MET A 220 6.78 3.85 7.09
N GLY A 221 5.91 3.11 6.41
CA GLY A 221 5.77 3.16 4.95
C GLY A 221 4.60 4.04 4.56
N ARG A 222 3.64 3.44 3.86
CA ARG A 222 2.37 4.07 3.50
C ARG A 222 1.35 3.88 4.62
N PRO A 223 0.62 4.92 5.04
CA PRO A 223 -0.47 4.77 6.02
C PRO A 223 -1.70 4.10 5.41
N GLY A 224 -2.55 3.53 6.27
CA GLY A 224 -3.89 3.06 5.95
C GLY A 224 -4.67 4.04 5.06
N LYS A 225 -5.35 3.52 4.03
CA LYS A 225 -6.21 4.32 3.15
C LYS A 225 -7.54 3.58 2.95
N SER A 226 -8.62 4.25 3.33
CA SER A 226 -9.99 3.83 3.04
C SER A 226 -10.76 5.07 2.59
N LYS A 227 -10.94 5.27 1.27
CA LYS A 227 -11.61 6.48 0.76
C LYS A 227 -12.26 6.30 -0.61
N PRO A 228 -13.36 7.03 -0.90
CA PRO A 228 -13.96 7.04 -2.23
C PRO A 228 -12.97 7.50 -3.31
N ARG A 229 -13.00 6.82 -4.46
CA ARG A 229 -12.13 7.17 -5.59
C ARG A 229 -12.67 8.39 -6.32
N LYS A 230 -12.02 9.53 -6.12
CA LYS A 230 -12.46 10.83 -6.66
C LYS A 230 -11.54 11.31 -7.78
N MET A 231 -12.12 11.72 -8.91
CA MET A 231 -11.40 12.49 -9.92
C MET A 231 -11.10 13.91 -9.39
N ASN A 232 -10.15 14.61 -10.00
CA ASN A 232 -9.85 16.01 -9.65
C ASN A 232 -10.16 16.96 -10.82
N PRO A 233 -11.12 17.88 -10.67
CA PRO A 233 -12.19 17.94 -9.67
C PRO A 233 -13.16 16.74 -9.76
N PRO A 234 -13.91 16.42 -8.68
CA PRO A 234 -14.77 15.25 -8.64
C PRO A 234 -16.14 15.50 -9.30
N PRO A 235 -16.48 14.83 -10.42
CA PRO A 235 -17.76 14.98 -11.09
C PRO A 235 -18.83 14.07 -10.48
N HIS A 236 -20.09 14.46 -10.63
CA HIS A 236 -21.28 13.63 -10.37
C HIS A 236 -21.82 13.01 -11.68
N SER A 237 -21.59 13.68 -12.82
CA SER A 237 -22.05 13.25 -14.14
C SER A 237 -20.95 13.40 -15.20
N LEU A 238 -20.89 12.46 -16.13
CA LEU A 238 -20.09 12.56 -17.35
C LEU A 238 -20.81 13.41 -18.42
N PHE A 239 -21.12 14.66 -18.08
CA PHE A 239 -21.75 15.66 -18.96
C PHE A 239 -20.80 16.85 -19.20
N PRO A 240 -20.54 17.26 -20.46
CA PRO A 240 -19.60 18.33 -20.76
C PRO A 240 -20.21 19.72 -20.52
N LEU A 241 -19.69 20.47 -19.54
CA LEU A 241 -20.12 21.84 -19.22
C LEU A 241 -19.15 22.93 -19.71
N GLY A 242 -17.98 22.56 -20.23
CA GLY A 242 -16.98 23.51 -20.72
C GLY A 242 -16.48 24.48 -19.65
N GLU A 243 -16.21 25.72 -20.04
CA GLU A 243 -15.87 26.81 -19.13
C GLU A 243 -17.11 27.45 -18.46
N ALA A 244 -18.30 27.20 -19.01
CA ALA A 244 -19.54 27.80 -18.52
C ALA A 244 -19.93 27.30 -17.11
N GLY A 245 -19.51 26.08 -16.75
CA GLY A 245 -19.67 25.54 -15.39
C GLY A 245 -18.72 26.13 -14.34
N GLY A 246 -17.89 27.12 -14.69
CA GLY A 246 -16.96 27.81 -13.79
C GLY A 246 -15.87 26.91 -13.21
N SER A 247 -15.23 27.36 -12.11
CA SER A 247 -14.13 26.62 -11.47
C SER A 247 -14.59 25.31 -10.84
N ARG A 248 -15.87 25.24 -10.45
CA ARG A 248 -16.49 24.08 -9.82
C ARG A 248 -17.12 23.10 -10.81
N ARG A 249 -17.21 23.48 -12.09
CA ARG A 249 -17.80 22.68 -13.19
C ARG A 249 -19.24 22.26 -12.88
N SER A 250 -20.08 23.20 -12.47
CA SER A 250 -21.44 22.91 -11.99
C SER A 250 -22.55 23.26 -12.99
N PHE A 251 -23.64 22.49 -12.96
CA PHE A 251 -24.84 22.75 -13.76
C PHE A 251 -25.52 24.07 -13.35
N GLN A 252 -25.46 24.43 -12.07
CA GLN A 252 -26.03 25.67 -11.55
C GLN A 252 -25.28 26.90 -12.07
N GLU A 253 -23.94 26.88 -12.08
CA GLU A 253 -23.14 27.96 -12.68
C GLU A 253 -23.36 28.04 -14.19
N ALA A 254 -23.42 26.88 -14.88
CA ALA A 254 -23.69 26.83 -16.31
C ALA A 254 -25.10 27.34 -16.69
N SER A 255 -26.11 27.08 -15.86
CA SER A 255 -27.49 27.54 -16.07
C SER A 255 -27.64 29.06 -15.92
N ASN A 256 -26.79 29.68 -15.09
CA ASN A 256 -26.74 31.13 -14.89
C ASN A 256 -25.75 31.83 -15.83
N HIS A 257 -24.98 31.08 -16.61
CA HIS A 257 -23.97 31.63 -17.52
C HIS A 257 -24.64 32.34 -18.71
N THR A 258 -24.36 33.63 -18.86
CA THR A 258 -24.79 34.44 -20.01
C THR A 258 -23.58 34.80 -20.88
N PRO A 259 -23.53 34.37 -22.16
CA PRO A 259 -22.41 34.70 -23.05
C PRO A 259 -22.33 36.20 -23.41
N GLU A 260 -23.43 36.95 -23.30
CA GLU A 260 -23.51 38.41 -23.52
C GLU A 260 -24.45 39.04 -22.48
N ALA A 261 -24.20 40.30 -22.09
CA ALA A 261 -25.14 41.05 -21.25
C ALA A 261 -26.45 41.30 -22.05
N ASN A 262 -27.58 40.83 -21.53
CA ASN A 262 -28.95 40.91 -22.10
C ASN A 262 -29.44 39.74 -22.98
N LYS A 263 -28.90 38.51 -22.84
CA LYS A 263 -29.51 37.28 -23.40
C LYS A 263 -29.96 36.32 -22.29
N ASP A 264 -30.92 35.45 -22.59
CA ASP A 264 -31.36 34.38 -21.70
C ASP A 264 -30.17 33.49 -21.27
N GLY A 265 -30.02 33.31 -19.95
CA GLY A 265 -28.95 32.52 -19.35
C GLY A 265 -29.14 31.02 -19.55
N GLY A 266 -28.03 30.28 -19.59
CA GLY A 266 -28.04 28.81 -19.64
C GLY A 266 -27.78 28.20 -21.02
N ILE A 267 -27.64 29.03 -22.06
CA ILE A 267 -27.26 28.57 -23.40
C ILE A 267 -25.74 28.42 -23.48
N ILE A 268 -25.26 27.18 -23.62
CA ILE A 268 -23.84 26.87 -23.72
C ILE A 268 -23.54 26.08 -24.99
N ARG A 269 -22.30 26.22 -25.48
CA ARG A 269 -21.78 25.44 -26.60
C ARG A 269 -20.96 24.29 -26.06
N ILE A 270 -21.40 23.06 -26.30
CA ILE A 270 -20.74 21.84 -25.84
C ILE A 270 -20.19 21.03 -27.00
N GLU A 271 -19.29 20.10 -26.71
CA GLU A 271 -18.80 19.10 -27.66
C GLU A 271 -19.27 17.72 -27.22
N ALA A 272 -20.02 17.05 -28.08
CA ALA A 272 -20.63 15.74 -27.81
C ALA A 272 -20.54 14.81 -29.04
N GLY A 273 -20.78 13.52 -28.83
CA GLY A 273 -20.87 12.52 -29.89
C GLY A 273 -22.09 12.73 -30.77
N ARG A 274 -21.91 12.67 -32.11
CA ARG A 274 -23.03 12.64 -33.06
C ARG A 274 -23.59 11.23 -33.10
N ARG A 275 -24.89 11.06 -32.83
CA ARG A 275 -25.56 9.77 -32.83
C ARG A 275 -26.78 9.78 -33.73
N ARG A 276 -27.13 8.64 -34.32
CA ARG A 276 -28.30 8.46 -35.19
C ARG A 276 -29.16 7.32 -34.67
N CYS A 277 -30.47 7.54 -34.59
CA CYS A 277 -31.41 6.49 -34.21
C CYS A 277 -31.50 5.41 -35.30
N SER A 278 -31.38 4.14 -34.91
CA SER A 278 -31.52 3.00 -35.83
C SER A 278 -32.95 2.81 -36.36
N ALA A 279 -33.97 3.27 -35.64
CA ALA A 279 -35.38 3.10 -36.01
C ALA A 279 -35.95 4.27 -36.85
N CYS A 280 -35.74 5.52 -36.42
CA CYS A 280 -36.34 6.69 -37.07
C CYS A 280 -35.33 7.58 -37.82
N GLY A 281 -34.03 7.28 -37.76
CA GLY A 281 -32.99 8.03 -38.46
C GLY A 281 -32.70 9.43 -37.89
N ILE A 282 -33.39 9.87 -36.84
CA ILE A 282 -33.16 11.18 -36.21
C ILE A 282 -31.74 11.24 -35.62
N GLU A 283 -31.05 12.34 -35.87
CA GLU A 283 -29.74 12.62 -35.28
C GLU A 283 -29.87 13.35 -33.93
N THR A 284 -29.08 12.93 -32.96
CA THR A 284 -29.10 13.46 -31.60
C THR A 284 -27.77 13.19 -30.90
N TYR A 285 -27.57 13.76 -29.70
CA TYR A 285 -26.47 13.40 -28.80
C TYR A 285 -26.91 12.41 -27.71
N HIS A 286 -28.22 12.19 -27.53
CA HIS A 286 -28.75 11.24 -26.53
C HIS A 286 -28.47 9.80 -26.93
N ASN A 287 -28.25 8.94 -25.94
CA ASN A 287 -28.07 7.49 -26.16
C ASN A 287 -29.39 6.78 -26.48
N ARG A 288 -30.53 7.40 -26.14
CA ARG A 288 -31.88 6.90 -26.42
C ARG A 288 -32.66 7.95 -27.19
N CYS A 289 -33.25 7.55 -28.31
CA CYS A 289 -34.11 8.43 -29.09
C CYS A 289 -35.50 8.55 -28.46
N HIS A 290 -36.25 9.61 -28.80
CA HIS A 290 -37.64 9.80 -28.36
C HIS A 290 -38.58 8.66 -28.77
N CYS A 291 -38.29 7.95 -29.87
CA CYS A 291 -39.03 6.74 -30.26
C CYS A 291 -38.71 5.51 -29.41
N GLY A 292 -37.78 5.62 -28.45
CA GLY A 292 -37.40 4.56 -27.52
C GLY A 292 -36.20 3.71 -27.95
N ALA A 293 -35.79 3.74 -29.23
CA ALA A 293 -34.67 2.97 -29.76
C ALA A 293 -33.29 3.55 -29.37
N HIS A 294 -32.28 2.67 -29.30
CA HIS A 294 -30.89 3.07 -29.07
C HIS A 294 -30.32 3.83 -30.28
N THR A 295 -29.47 4.82 -30.02
CA THR A 295 -28.80 5.59 -31.07
C THR A 295 -27.38 5.06 -31.26
N GLU A 296 -26.90 5.03 -32.50
CA GLU A 296 -25.56 4.56 -32.86
C GLU A 296 -24.63 5.74 -33.16
N ALA A 297 -23.35 5.62 -32.83
CA ALA A 297 -22.36 6.67 -33.07
C ALA A 297 -22.09 6.85 -34.58
N VAL A 298 -22.08 8.10 -35.03
CA VAL A 298 -21.83 8.47 -36.44
C VAL A 298 -20.42 9.05 -36.55
N TYR A 299 -19.49 8.30 -37.13
CA TYR A 299 -18.13 8.80 -37.35
C TYR A 299 -18.04 9.56 -38.68
N THR A 300 -17.35 10.70 -38.64
CA THR A 300 -17.15 11.58 -39.78
C THR A 300 -15.67 11.80 -40.03
N CYS A 301 -15.23 11.68 -41.28
CA CYS A 301 -13.84 11.95 -41.66
C CYS A 301 -13.51 13.45 -41.51
N GLN A 302 -12.47 13.76 -40.75
CA GLN A 302 -12.00 15.15 -40.52
C GLN A 302 -11.58 15.86 -41.82
N ARG A 303 -11.18 15.11 -42.86
CA ARG A 303 -10.68 15.67 -44.14
C ARG A 303 -11.77 15.81 -45.19
N CYS A 304 -12.47 14.73 -45.53
CA CYS A 304 -13.47 14.73 -46.60
C CYS A 304 -14.91 14.88 -46.11
N LYS A 305 -15.14 14.92 -44.79
CA LYS A 305 -16.44 15.07 -44.13
C LYS A 305 -17.48 13.99 -44.49
N ARG A 306 -17.06 12.88 -45.10
CA ARG A 306 -17.93 11.71 -45.35
C ARG A 306 -18.09 10.90 -44.08
N GLU A 307 -19.28 10.34 -43.92
CA GLU A 307 -19.57 9.36 -42.88
C GLU A 307 -18.78 8.09 -43.16
N SER A 308 -18.20 7.51 -42.10
CA SER A 308 -17.43 6.29 -42.14
C SER A 308 -17.90 5.39 -41.01
N MET A 309 -18.10 4.11 -41.30
CA MET A 309 -18.34 3.09 -40.26
C MET A 309 -17.01 2.61 -39.66
N GLU A 310 -15.90 2.86 -40.36
CA GLU A 310 -14.55 2.45 -39.98
C GLU A 310 -13.84 3.52 -39.12
N PRO A 311 -12.99 3.11 -38.15
CA PRO A 311 -12.13 4.00 -37.35
C PRO A 311 -11.29 4.97 -38.18
N GLU A 312 -10.86 4.50 -39.34
CA GLU A 312 -10.05 5.25 -40.28
C GLU A 312 -10.84 5.42 -41.58
N CYS A 313 -10.83 6.63 -42.15
CA CYS A 313 -11.54 6.87 -43.39
C CYS A 313 -10.90 6.06 -44.54
N PRO A 314 -11.64 5.18 -45.23
CA PRO A 314 -11.08 4.31 -46.27
C PRO A 314 -10.48 5.07 -47.46
N PHE A 315 -10.92 6.31 -47.68
CA PHE A 315 -10.43 7.17 -48.76
C PHE A 315 -9.28 8.09 -48.36
N CYS A 316 -9.35 8.66 -47.15
CA CYS A 316 -8.41 9.70 -46.72
C CYS A 316 -7.30 9.18 -45.82
N LYS A 317 -7.42 7.95 -45.29
CA LYS A 317 -6.50 7.36 -44.32
C LYS A 317 -6.24 8.28 -43.11
N VAL A 318 -7.29 8.98 -42.67
CA VAL A 318 -7.28 9.82 -41.48
C VAL A 318 -8.30 9.30 -40.47
N PRO A 319 -8.06 9.46 -39.17
CA PRO A 319 -9.00 9.05 -38.14
C PRO A 319 -10.36 9.73 -38.32
N SER A 320 -11.42 8.93 -38.22
CA SER A 320 -12.80 9.42 -38.22
C SER A 320 -13.18 9.88 -36.80
N SER A 321 -13.83 11.04 -36.68
CA SER A 321 -14.26 11.59 -35.39
C SER A 321 -15.77 11.49 -35.23
N CYS A 322 -16.23 11.12 -34.03
CA CYS A 322 -17.64 11.18 -33.64
C CYS A 322 -18.05 12.58 -33.14
N SER A 323 -17.09 13.50 -32.95
CA SER A 323 -17.35 14.77 -32.27
C SER A 323 -18.08 15.80 -33.13
N HIS A 324 -19.05 16.48 -32.52
CA HIS A 324 -19.67 17.67 -33.08
C HIS A 324 -19.95 18.71 -31.99
N HIS A 325 -20.03 19.98 -32.38
CA HIS A 325 -20.42 21.05 -31.47
C HIS A 325 -21.91 21.33 -31.61
N LEU A 326 -22.61 21.39 -30.48
CA LEU A 326 -24.01 21.77 -30.42
C LEU A 326 -24.24 22.86 -29.37
N THR A 327 -25.24 23.68 -29.63
CA THR A 327 -25.69 24.73 -28.71
C THR A 327 -26.90 24.22 -27.97
N LEU A 328 -26.83 24.21 -26.64
CA LEU A 328 -27.84 23.59 -25.79
C LEU A 328 -28.23 24.53 -24.65
N ASN A 329 -29.52 24.56 -24.32
CA ASN A 329 -30.01 25.24 -23.14
C ASN A 329 -29.92 24.29 -21.94
N VAL A 330 -28.81 24.34 -21.20
CA VAL A 330 -28.56 23.43 -20.07
C VAL A 330 -29.55 23.66 -18.95
N ARG A 331 -30.03 24.90 -18.78
CA ARG A 331 -31.06 25.20 -17.79
C ARG A 331 -32.33 24.41 -18.07
N GLN A 332 -32.79 24.42 -19.32
CA GLN A 332 -34.00 23.68 -19.70
C GLN A 332 -33.81 22.15 -19.57
N GLU A 333 -32.69 21.61 -20.05
CA GLU A 333 -32.41 20.16 -19.92
C GLU A 333 -32.33 19.72 -18.46
N TYR A 334 -31.70 20.53 -17.60
CA TYR A 334 -31.63 20.24 -16.16
C TYR A 334 -33.02 20.24 -15.51
N LEU A 335 -33.88 21.21 -15.87
CA LEU A 335 -35.26 21.26 -15.38
C LEU A 335 -36.10 20.06 -15.83
N LEU A 336 -35.96 19.65 -17.09
CA LEU A 336 -36.64 18.46 -17.62
C LEU A 336 -36.16 17.18 -16.91
N ALA A 337 -34.86 17.05 -16.62
CA ALA A 337 -34.32 15.92 -15.87
C ALA A 337 -34.88 15.89 -14.43
N MET A 338 -34.98 17.04 -13.76
CA MET A 338 -35.59 17.14 -12.43
C MET A 338 -37.09 16.77 -12.44
N GLU A 339 -37.83 17.22 -13.47
CA GLU A 339 -39.24 16.90 -13.64
C GLU A 339 -39.46 15.39 -13.86
N ARG A 340 -38.65 14.75 -14.71
CA ARG A 340 -38.69 13.29 -14.94
C ARG A 340 -38.41 12.49 -13.67
N LEU A 341 -37.53 12.97 -12.82
CA LEU A 341 -37.27 12.37 -11.51
C LEU A 341 -38.37 12.66 -10.47
N GLY A 342 -39.34 13.53 -10.79
CA GLY A 342 -40.39 13.96 -9.89
C GLY A 342 -39.87 14.85 -8.74
N ARG A 343 -38.77 15.58 -8.96
CA ARG A 343 -38.14 16.48 -7.99
C ARG A 343 -38.53 17.93 -8.28
N ARG A 344 -38.62 18.76 -7.23
CA ARG A 344 -38.81 20.22 -7.37
C ARG A 344 -37.49 20.88 -7.76
N GLU A 345 -37.51 22.12 -8.25
CA GLU A 345 -36.31 22.85 -8.74
C GLU A 345 -35.15 23.01 -7.73
N ASN A 346 -35.36 22.79 -6.42
CA ASN A 346 -34.44 23.27 -5.38
C ASN A 346 -34.06 22.32 -4.19
N PRO A 347 -34.01 20.97 -4.30
CA PRO A 347 -33.56 20.12 -3.19
C PRO A 347 -32.08 19.68 -3.26
N VAL A 348 -31.37 19.85 -4.39
CA VAL A 348 -30.06 19.19 -4.60
C VAL A 348 -28.90 20.18 -4.46
N GLY A 349 -27.85 19.76 -3.76
CA GLY A 349 -26.56 20.43 -3.74
C GLY A 349 -25.95 20.59 -5.15
N LEU A 350 -24.85 21.31 -5.21
CA LEU A 350 -24.08 21.59 -6.44
C LEU A 350 -23.87 20.32 -7.30
N VAL A 351 -24.52 20.21 -8.46
CA VAL A 351 -24.35 19.08 -9.40
C VAL A 351 -23.18 19.39 -10.32
N LYS A 352 -22.21 18.47 -10.45
CA LYS A 352 -20.93 18.71 -11.13
C LYS A 352 -20.82 17.84 -12.37
N GLY A 353 -20.50 18.46 -13.50
CA GLY A 353 -20.17 17.80 -14.75
C GLY A 353 -18.66 17.72 -14.98
N VAL A 354 -18.28 17.40 -16.21
CA VAL A 354 -16.89 17.41 -16.69
C VAL A 354 -16.62 18.63 -17.57
N LYS A 355 -15.35 19.02 -17.68
CA LYS A 355 -14.96 20.12 -18.57
C LYS A 355 -15.16 19.77 -20.06
N GLY A 356 -14.93 18.50 -20.40
CA GLY A 356 -15.13 17.95 -21.73
C GLY A 356 -15.05 16.43 -21.66
N LEU A 357 -15.65 15.78 -22.67
CA LEU A 357 -15.62 14.32 -22.79
C LEU A 357 -14.29 13.88 -23.39
N ILE A 358 -13.70 12.86 -22.79
CA ILE A 358 -12.40 12.29 -23.19
C ILE A 358 -12.55 10.96 -23.92
N SER A 359 -13.77 10.45 -24.06
CA SER A 359 -14.04 9.18 -24.72
C SER A 359 -14.11 9.33 -26.23
N ARG A 360 -13.82 8.24 -26.95
CA ARG A 360 -13.77 8.22 -28.42
C ARG A 360 -15.10 8.58 -29.07
N GLU A 361 -16.19 8.02 -28.54
CA GLU A 361 -17.54 8.33 -29.00
C GLU A 361 -18.06 9.66 -28.47
N ARG A 362 -17.41 10.22 -27.43
CA ARG A 362 -17.90 11.39 -26.68
C ARG A 362 -19.35 11.20 -26.27
N ALA A 363 -19.65 9.99 -25.78
CA ALA A 363 -20.96 9.64 -25.24
C ALA A 363 -21.24 10.49 -24.00
N VAL A 364 -22.41 11.12 -23.98
CA VAL A 364 -22.88 11.94 -22.87
C VAL A 364 -23.66 11.04 -21.91
N GLU A 365 -23.38 11.13 -20.62
CA GLU A 365 -24.20 10.47 -19.60
C GLU A 365 -25.48 11.27 -19.32
N GLU A 366 -26.60 10.58 -19.10
CA GLU A 366 -27.88 11.21 -18.77
C GLU A 366 -27.78 12.01 -17.45
N ILE A 367 -28.39 13.20 -17.43
CA ILE A 367 -28.29 14.17 -16.32
C ILE A 367 -28.94 13.62 -15.06
N GLU A 368 -30.01 12.83 -15.21
CA GLU A 368 -30.75 12.17 -14.14
C GLU A 368 -29.82 11.33 -13.25
N LYS A 369 -28.86 10.59 -13.84
CA LYS A 369 -27.85 9.84 -13.08
C LYS A 369 -26.98 10.76 -12.23
N GLY A 370 -26.58 11.91 -12.80
CA GLY A 370 -25.81 12.94 -12.13
C GLY A 370 -26.50 13.57 -10.93
N ILE A 371 -27.81 13.83 -11.07
CA ILE A 371 -28.65 14.38 -10.00
C ILE A 371 -28.75 13.38 -8.86
N LEU A 372 -29.11 12.12 -9.15
CA LEU A 372 -29.23 11.07 -8.13
C LEU A 372 -27.90 10.80 -7.41
N ARG A 373 -26.76 10.82 -8.13
CA ARG A 373 -25.44 10.73 -7.49
C ARG A 373 -25.16 11.92 -6.58
N ALA A 374 -25.51 13.14 -6.99
CA ALA A 374 -25.30 14.34 -6.17
C ALA A 374 -26.19 14.35 -4.91
N GLU A 375 -27.45 13.89 -5.00
CA GLU A 375 -28.36 13.71 -3.85
C GLU A 375 -27.78 12.74 -2.82
N ASN A 376 -27.05 11.71 -3.29
CA ASN A 376 -26.42 10.69 -2.45
C ASN A 376 -24.93 10.97 -2.15
N GLU A 377 -24.38 12.14 -2.49
CA GLU A 377 -22.96 12.51 -2.32
C GLU A 377 -21.94 11.54 -2.96
N LEU A 378 -22.32 10.93 -4.08
CA LEU A 378 -21.52 9.95 -4.82
C LEU A 378 -20.78 10.59 -5.99
N PHE A 379 -19.58 10.10 -6.27
CA PHE A 379 -18.75 10.58 -7.37
C PHE A 379 -18.57 9.50 -8.43
N VAL A 380 -18.70 9.90 -9.69
CA VAL A 380 -18.54 9.00 -10.84
C VAL A 380 -17.08 8.95 -11.28
N PHE A 381 -16.59 7.76 -11.63
CA PHE A 381 -15.28 7.59 -12.26
C PHE A 381 -15.38 7.65 -13.79
N LYS A 382 -14.24 7.59 -14.48
CA LYS A 382 -14.13 7.83 -15.93
C LYS A 382 -14.99 6.88 -16.78
N ASP A 383 -15.28 5.69 -16.28
CA ASP A 383 -16.01 4.63 -16.96
C ASP A 383 -17.50 4.56 -16.59
N GLY A 384 -17.97 5.48 -15.74
CA GLY A 384 -19.36 5.55 -15.26
C GLY A 384 -19.61 4.85 -13.92
N THR A 385 -18.64 4.07 -13.41
CA THR A 385 -18.75 3.33 -12.15
C THR A 385 -18.46 4.20 -10.93
N ILE A 386 -18.95 3.77 -9.76
CA ILE A 386 -18.66 4.35 -8.45
C ILE A 386 -17.74 3.40 -7.70
N ARG A 387 -16.64 3.93 -7.16
CA ARG A 387 -15.58 3.10 -6.58
C ARG A 387 -15.11 3.60 -5.24
N PHE A 388 -14.63 2.66 -4.45
CA PHE A 388 -14.05 2.91 -3.14
C PHE A 388 -12.70 2.20 -3.03
N ASP A 389 -11.65 2.95 -2.71
CA ASP A 389 -10.28 2.42 -2.58
C ASP A 389 -10.03 2.01 -1.11
N MET A 390 -9.49 0.80 -0.90
CA MET A 390 -9.02 0.32 0.40
C MET A 390 -7.61 -0.25 0.29
N ILE A 391 -6.89 -0.31 1.41
CA ILE A 391 -5.67 -1.10 1.51
C ILE A 391 -6.04 -2.55 1.77
N ASP A 392 -5.32 -3.43 1.09
CA ASP A 392 -5.53 -4.86 1.09
C ASP A 392 -4.75 -5.52 2.21
N LEU A 393 -5.43 -6.28 3.08
CA LEU A 393 -4.77 -7.10 4.08
C LEU A 393 -5.29 -8.55 4.00
N PRO A 394 -4.38 -9.54 3.91
CA PRO A 394 -4.79 -10.94 3.86
C PRO A 394 -5.42 -11.37 5.19
N LEU A 395 -6.46 -12.18 5.10
CA LEU A 395 -7.08 -12.84 6.24
C LEU A 395 -7.57 -14.22 5.82
N THR A 396 -7.31 -15.24 6.62
CA THR A 396 -7.80 -16.61 6.38
C THR A 396 -8.90 -17.01 7.36
N HIS A 397 -8.98 -16.37 8.52
CA HIS A 397 -9.91 -16.71 9.59
C HIS A 397 -10.52 -15.47 10.22
N PHE A 398 -11.75 -15.59 10.72
CA PHE A 398 -12.43 -14.49 11.41
C PHE A 398 -13.41 -15.05 12.43
N ARG A 399 -13.78 -14.23 13.42
CA ARG A 399 -14.90 -14.52 14.31
C ARG A 399 -16.14 -13.67 13.98
N PRO A 400 -17.35 -14.20 14.20
CA PRO A 400 -18.59 -13.43 13.99
C PRO A 400 -18.65 -12.10 14.76
N ASP A 401 -18.12 -12.06 15.98
CA ASP A 401 -18.11 -10.86 16.84
C ASP A 401 -17.20 -9.73 16.29
N GLU A 402 -16.05 -10.08 15.73
CA GLU A 402 -15.10 -9.13 15.11
C GLU A 402 -15.68 -8.41 13.90
N VAL A 403 -16.55 -9.09 13.15
CA VAL A 403 -17.09 -8.61 11.88
C VAL A 403 -18.52 -8.07 11.99
N GLY A 404 -19.09 -8.11 13.19
CA GLY A 404 -20.42 -7.58 13.50
C GLY A 404 -21.58 -8.33 12.82
N VAL A 405 -21.45 -9.65 12.63
CA VAL A 405 -22.46 -10.48 11.97
C VAL A 405 -22.90 -11.63 12.88
N SER A 406 -24.21 -11.91 12.93
CA SER A 406 -24.72 -12.97 13.79
C SER A 406 -24.38 -14.37 13.24
N PRO A 407 -24.19 -15.37 14.13
CA PRO A 407 -23.99 -16.77 13.72
C PRO A 407 -25.06 -17.28 12.77
N GLU A 408 -26.33 -16.92 12.97
CA GLU A 408 -27.44 -17.34 12.11
C GLU A 408 -27.28 -16.81 10.69
N LYS A 409 -26.84 -15.55 10.55
CA LYS A 409 -26.63 -14.93 9.24
C LYS A 409 -25.46 -15.57 8.51
N LEU A 410 -24.40 -15.92 9.21
CA LEU A 410 -23.25 -16.64 8.64
C LEU A 410 -23.63 -18.06 8.20
N CYS A 411 -24.47 -18.75 8.97
CA CYS A 411 -25.08 -20.03 8.57
C CYS A 411 -25.88 -19.89 7.25
N GLU A 412 -26.68 -18.84 7.09
CA GLU A 412 -27.38 -18.55 5.81
C GLU A 412 -26.41 -18.34 4.64
N LEU A 413 -25.23 -17.78 4.90
CA LEU A 413 -24.19 -17.55 3.89
C LEU A 413 -23.36 -18.79 3.56
N GLY A 414 -23.55 -19.90 4.29
CA GLY A 414 -22.87 -21.17 4.08
C GLY A 414 -21.71 -21.47 5.04
N TYR A 415 -21.65 -20.79 6.20
CA TYR A 415 -20.73 -21.10 7.29
C TYR A 415 -21.45 -21.93 8.36
N ALA A 416 -21.44 -23.25 8.21
CA ALA A 416 -22.19 -24.14 9.10
C ALA A 416 -21.41 -24.60 10.34
N SER A 417 -20.08 -24.66 10.26
CA SER A 417 -19.19 -25.15 11.29
C SER A 417 -17.95 -24.26 11.41
N ASP A 418 -17.36 -24.29 12.60
CA ASP A 418 -16.06 -23.67 12.88
C ASP A 418 -14.88 -24.52 12.37
N ILE A 419 -13.67 -24.02 12.59
CA ILE A 419 -12.42 -24.67 12.16
C ILE A 419 -12.19 -26.06 12.76
N ILE A 420 -12.78 -26.36 13.92
CA ILE A 420 -12.69 -27.69 14.57
C ILE A 420 -13.85 -28.62 14.18
N GLY A 421 -14.76 -28.15 13.31
CA GLY A 421 -15.91 -28.90 12.83
C GLY A 421 -17.12 -28.88 13.77
N ALA A 422 -17.12 -28.05 14.81
CA ALA A 422 -18.27 -27.87 15.68
C ALA A 422 -19.31 -26.94 15.02
N PRO A 423 -20.63 -27.19 15.21
CA PRO A 423 -21.67 -26.32 14.64
C PRO A 423 -21.55 -24.87 15.11
N LEU A 424 -21.75 -23.93 14.18
CA LEU A 424 -21.72 -22.50 14.47
C LEU A 424 -22.96 -22.08 15.28
N THR A 425 -22.73 -21.73 16.56
CA THR A 425 -23.78 -21.35 17.52
C THR A 425 -23.40 -20.12 18.36
N ARG A 426 -22.11 -19.84 18.53
CA ARG A 426 -21.59 -18.74 19.33
C ARG A 426 -20.82 -17.75 18.45
N SER A 427 -20.73 -16.51 18.91
CA SER A 427 -20.04 -15.44 18.18
C SER A 427 -18.52 -15.44 18.35
N ASP A 428 -17.99 -16.22 19.30
CA ASP A 428 -16.57 -16.38 19.62
C ASP A 428 -15.93 -17.58 18.87
N GLN A 429 -16.68 -18.29 18.04
CA GLN A 429 -16.15 -19.38 17.23
C GLN A 429 -15.37 -18.85 16.03
N VAL A 430 -14.19 -19.43 15.79
CA VAL A 430 -13.34 -19.06 14.66
C VAL A 430 -13.80 -19.79 13.39
N LEU A 431 -14.01 -19.04 12.32
CA LEU A 431 -14.46 -19.55 11.02
C LEU A 431 -13.34 -19.38 9.99
N GLU A 432 -13.18 -20.36 9.11
CA GLU A 432 -12.30 -20.26 7.94
C GLU A 432 -12.96 -19.46 6.83
N LEU A 433 -12.35 -18.33 6.44
CA LEU A 433 -12.84 -17.42 5.41
C LEU A 433 -12.82 -18.06 4.03
N LYS A 434 -13.97 -18.09 3.35
CA LYS A 434 -14.04 -18.62 1.98
C LYS A 434 -13.30 -17.71 0.99
N PRO A 435 -12.67 -18.26 -0.06
CA PRO A 435 -11.76 -17.52 -0.96
C PRO A 435 -12.30 -16.25 -1.64
N GLN A 436 -13.61 -16.13 -1.86
CA GLN A 436 -14.24 -14.97 -2.51
C GLN A 436 -15.12 -14.14 -1.56
N ASP A 437 -15.08 -14.46 -0.27
CA ASP A 437 -15.74 -13.68 0.76
C ASP A 437 -14.78 -12.62 1.29
N ILE A 438 -15.29 -11.41 1.53
CA ILE A 438 -14.48 -10.26 1.94
C ILE A 438 -15.11 -9.54 3.13
N LEU A 439 -14.25 -8.88 3.91
CA LEU A 439 -14.63 -7.92 4.95
C LEU A 439 -14.27 -6.52 4.47
N ILE A 440 -15.23 -5.61 4.59
CA ILE A 440 -15.04 -4.20 4.19
C ILE A 440 -14.96 -3.31 5.42
N SER A 441 -14.30 -2.17 5.31
CA SER A 441 -14.26 -1.18 6.39
C SER A 441 -15.64 -0.52 6.59
N GLU A 442 -15.88 0.03 7.79
CA GLU A 442 -17.10 0.80 8.07
C GLU A 442 -17.31 1.97 7.09
N SER A 443 -16.22 2.67 6.75
CA SER A 443 -16.25 3.80 5.82
C SER A 443 -16.62 3.37 4.40
N CYS A 444 -16.20 2.16 3.98
CA CYS A 444 -16.63 1.54 2.73
C CYS A 444 -18.11 1.17 2.79
N ALA A 445 -18.55 0.51 3.88
CA ALA A 445 -19.95 0.12 4.06
C ALA A 445 -20.90 1.33 3.98
N ASP A 446 -20.59 2.43 4.68
CA ASP A 446 -21.37 3.68 4.62
C ASP A 446 -21.47 4.25 3.19
N TYR A 447 -20.38 4.16 2.44
CA TYR A 447 -20.39 4.60 1.05
C TYR A 447 -21.22 3.65 0.18
N MET A 448 -21.11 2.33 0.38
CA MET A 448 -21.87 1.32 -0.38
C MET A 448 -23.37 1.36 -0.09
N VAL A 449 -23.81 1.69 1.13
CA VAL A 449 -25.25 1.94 1.41
C VAL A 449 -25.78 3.09 0.55
N ARG A 450 -25.00 4.17 0.40
CA ARG A 450 -25.38 5.28 -0.48
C ARG A 450 -25.41 4.86 -1.95
N VAL A 451 -24.45 4.04 -2.39
CA VAL A 451 -24.45 3.48 -3.75
C VAL A 451 -25.68 2.58 -3.97
N ALA A 452 -26.05 1.74 -3.01
CA ALA A 452 -27.22 0.87 -3.08
C ALA A 452 -28.51 1.69 -3.24
N ARG A 453 -28.69 2.74 -2.41
CA ARG A 453 -29.83 3.68 -2.53
C ARG A 453 -29.86 4.36 -3.89
N PHE A 454 -28.71 4.83 -4.37
CA PHE A 454 -28.60 5.40 -5.72
C PHE A 454 -29.03 4.40 -6.81
N ILE A 455 -28.62 3.13 -6.73
CA ILE A 455 -29.01 2.11 -7.71
C ILE A 455 -30.51 1.81 -7.63
N ASP A 456 -31.10 1.73 -6.44
CA ASP A 456 -32.55 1.51 -6.29
C ASP A 456 -33.38 2.68 -6.81
N GLU A 457 -32.97 3.92 -6.53
CA GLU A 457 -33.59 5.11 -7.11
C GLU A 457 -33.43 5.14 -8.62
N LEU A 458 -32.25 4.78 -9.14
CA LEU A 458 -31.98 4.70 -10.56
C LEU A 458 -32.88 3.65 -11.25
N LEU A 459 -33.05 2.47 -10.65
CA LEU A 459 -33.93 1.40 -11.15
C LEU A 459 -35.38 1.85 -11.18
N THR A 460 -35.87 2.42 -10.08
CA THR A 460 -37.29 2.80 -9.94
C THR A 460 -37.66 4.04 -10.75
N ARG A 461 -36.83 5.09 -10.71
CA ARG A 461 -37.12 6.39 -11.34
C ARG A 461 -36.75 6.45 -12.81
N CYS A 462 -35.60 5.90 -13.20
CA CYS A 462 -35.10 6.01 -14.57
C CYS A 462 -35.41 4.78 -15.43
N TYR A 463 -35.39 3.59 -14.84
CA TYR A 463 -35.62 2.33 -15.58
C TYR A 463 -37.01 1.71 -15.35
N HIS A 464 -37.80 2.24 -14.41
CA HIS A 464 -39.12 1.72 -14.04
C HIS A 464 -39.10 0.22 -13.65
N LEU A 465 -38.03 -0.19 -12.98
CA LEU A 465 -37.83 -1.53 -12.43
C LEU A 465 -37.96 -1.50 -10.90
N PRO A 466 -38.28 -2.63 -10.24
CA PRO A 466 -38.27 -2.71 -8.79
C PRO A 466 -36.88 -2.41 -8.22
N ALA A 467 -36.83 -1.89 -7.00
CA ALA A 467 -35.59 -1.77 -6.24
C ALA A 467 -34.95 -3.16 -6.04
N TYR A 468 -33.61 -3.21 -6.06
CA TYR A 468 -32.86 -4.46 -5.98
C TYR A 468 -32.26 -4.67 -4.59
N TYR A 469 -31.59 -3.65 -4.04
CA TYR A 469 -30.90 -3.76 -2.75
C TYR A 469 -31.87 -3.56 -1.59
N SER A 470 -32.66 -2.48 -1.63
CA SER A 470 -33.53 -2.04 -0.53
C SER A 470 -32.79 -1.91 0.81
N VAL A 471 -31.50 -1.53 0.75
CA VAL A 471 -30.59 -1.45 1.89
C VAL A 471 -30.61 -0.08 2.54
N ASN A 472 -30.85 -0.04 3.84
CA ASN A 472 -30.83 1.17 4.67
C ASN A 472 -29.71 1.17 5.71
N THR A 473 -29.30 -0.01 6.17
CA THR A 473 -28.28 -0.18 7.22
C THR A 473 -27.04 -0.90 6.67
N ARG A 474 -25.92 -0.80 7.38
CA ARG A 474 -24.67 -1.43 6.95
C ARG A 474 -24.77 -2.97 6.95
N THR A 475 -25.47 -3.55 7.92
CA THR A 475 -25.63 -5.00 8.08
C THR A 475 -26.49 -5.63 6.98
N GLU A 476 -27.36 -4.86 6.34
CA GLU A 476 -28.14 -5.32 5.19
C GLU A 476 -27.28 -5.46 3.92
N LEU A 477 -26.05 -4.93 3.88
CA LEU A 477 -25.10 -5.19 2.78
C LEU A 477 -24.55 -6.62 2.77
N ILE A 478 -24.65 -7.32 3.90
CA ILE A 478 -24.10 -8.66 4.10
C ILE A 478 -24.79 -9.66 3.16
N GLY A 479 -23.99 -10.34 2.34
CA GLY A 479 -24.42 -11.26 1.30
C GLY A 479 -24.50 -10.66 -0.11
N HIS A 480 -24.43 -9.33 -0.24
CA HIS A 480 -24.40 -8.70 -1.56
C HIS A 480 -23.04 -8.85 -2.25
N LEU A 481 -23.10 -8.91 -3.58
CA LEU A 481 -21.94 -9.12 -4.44
C LEU A 481 -21.29 -7.80 -4.83
N VAL A 482 -19.97 -7.81 -4.88
CA VAL A 482 -19.13 -6.70 -5.30
C VAL A 482 -18.09 -7.17 -6.32
N ILE A 483 -17.51 -6.22 -7.03
CA ILE A 483 -16.39 -6.43 -7.92
C ILE A 483 -15.17 -5.81 -7.23
N GLY A 484 -14.20 -6.65 -6.88
CA GLY A 484 -12.86 -6.20 -6.51
C GLY A 484 -12.01 -6.02 -7.75
N LEU A 485 -11.35 -4.87 -7.88
CA LEU A 485 -10.51 -4.56 -9.02
C LEU A 485 -9.23 -3.88 -8.56
N ALA A 486 -8.09 -4.51 -8.84
CA ALA A 486 -6.80 -3.93 -8.56
C ALA A 486 -6.49 -2.79 -9.56
N PRO A 487 -5.79 -1.74 -9.13
CA PRO A 487 -5.14 -0.79 -10.01
C PRO A 487 -4.30 -1.51 -11.05
N HIS A 488 -4.23 -0.92 -12.23
CA HIS A 488 -3.46 -1.42 -13.36
C HIS A 488 -3.99 -2.73 -13.96
N THR A 489 -5.20 -3.16 -13.56
CA THR A 489 -5.85 -4.34 -14.13
C THR A 489 -7.19 -4.00 -14.78
N SER A 490 -7.70 -4.94 -15.57
CA SER A 490 -9.00 -4.84 -16.24
C SER A 490 -9.90 -6.06 -16.04
N ALA A 491 -9.43 -7.03 -15.26
CA ALA A 491 -10.20 -8.19 -14.83
C ALA A 491 -10.61 -7.96 -13.37
N GLY A 492 -11.90 -7.67 -13.16
CA GLY A 492 -12.47 -7.63 -11.83
C GLY A 492 -12.69 -9.05 -11.32
N VAL A 493 -12.62 -9.25 -10.01
CA VAL A 493 -12.96 -10.52 -9.35
C VAL A 493 -14.26 -10.31 -8.59
N LEU A 494 -15.22 -11.20 -8.84
CA LEU A 494 -16.49 -11.23 -8.12
C LEU A 494 -16.23 -11.70 -6.69
N SER A 495 -16.76 -10.96 -5.73
CA SER A 495 -16.70 -11.32 -4.31
C SER A 495 -18.00 -10.99 -3.60
N ARG A 496 -18.14 -11.50 -2.38
CA ARG A 496 -19.32 -11.32 -1.53
C ARG A 496 -18.92 -10.67 -0.21
N ILE A 497 -19.68 -9.66 0.20
CA ILE A 497 -19.48 -9.02 1.51
C ILE A 497 -20.03 -9.96 2.58
N ILE A 498 -19.22 -10.37 3.55
CA ILE A 498 -19.69 -11.23 4.65
C ILE A 498 -19.57 -10.59 6.03
N GLY A 499 -18.89 -9.45 6.13
CA GLY A 499 -18.69 -8.78 7.40
C GLY A 499 -18.11 -7.37 7.23
N ILE A 500 -18.13 -6.62 8.33
CA ILE A 500 -17.64 -5.24 8.37
C ILE A 500 -16.60 -5.14 9.48
N SER A 501 -15.40 -4.71 9.13
CA SER A 501 -14.33 -4.45 10.09
C SER A 501 -14.31 -2.98 10.51
N ARG A 502 -13.92 -2.74 11.77
CA ARG A 502 -13.66 -1.40 12.31
C ARG A 502 -12.39 -0.79 11.73
N ALA A 503 -11.43 -1.61 11.31
CA ALA A 503 -10.20 -1.16 10.71
C ALA A 503 -10.42 -0.54 9.31
N ASN A 504 -9.62 0.47 8.96
CA ASN A 504 -9.71 1.17 7.67
C ASN A 504 -8.99 0.42 6.53
N VAL A 505 -9.29 -0.87 6.38
CA VAL A 505 -8.68 -1.81 5.44
C VAL A 505 -9.74 -2.75 4.86
N GLY A 506 -9.44 -3.39 3.74
CA GLY A 506 -10.23 -4.48 3.18
C GLY A 506 -9.54 -5.81 3.49
N TYR A 507 -10.16 -6.64 4.34
CA TYR A 507 -9.67 -7.99 4.57
C TYR A 507 -10.27 -8.96 3.57
N ALA A 508 -9.44 -9.81 2.98
CA ALA A 508 -9.91 -10.90 2.15
C ALA A 508 -8.92 -12.06 2.16
N HIS A 509 -9.39 -13.20 1.66
CA HIS A 509 -8.54 -14.36 1.47
C HIS A 509 -7.34 -14.01 0.56
N PRO A 510 -6.11 -14.50 0.85
CA PRO A 510 -4.92 -14.25 0.01
C PRO A 510 -5.14 -14.52 -1.48
N PHE A 511 -5.89 -15.57 -1.82
CA PHE A 511 -6.24 -15.89 -3.21
C PHE A 511 -7.04 -14.77 -3.91
N PHE A 512 -7.93 -14.08 -3.21
CA PHE A 512 -8.67 -12.96 -3.78
C PHE A 512 -7.75 -11.78 -4.12
N HIS A 513 -6.78 -11.47 -3.27
CA HIS A 513 -5.80 -10.42 -3.55
C HIS A 513 -4.85 -10.83 -4.69
N ALA A 514 -4.37 -12.07 -4.69
CA ALA A 514 -3.49 -12.61 -5.73
C ALA A 514 -4.17 -12.71 -7.11
N ALA A 515 -5.44 -13.09 -7.17
CA ALA A 515 -6.19 -13.25 -8.43
C ALA A 515 -6.30 -11.96 -9.26
N LYS A 516 -6.06 -10.80 -8.65
CA LYS A 516 -6.21 -9.48 -9.28
C LYS A 516 -4.91 -8.89 -9.84
N ARG A 517 -3.76 -9.60 -9.82
CA ARG A 517 -2.44 -9.07 -10.26
C ARG A 517 -1.89 -9.83 -11.49
N ARG A 518 -1.68 -9.20 -12.67
CA ARG A 518 -1.07 -9.85 -13.89
C ARG A 518 -0.24 -8.89 -14.79
N ASN A 519 0.87 -9.37 -15.39
CA ASN A 519 1.86 -8.61 -16.21
C ASN A 519 2.22 -9.27 -17.58
N CYS A 520 2.63 -8.51 -18.64
CA CYS A 520 2.98 -9.05 -20.00
C CYS A 520 3.98 -8.22 -20.89
N PHE A 521 4.85 -8.89 -21.69
CA PHE A 521 5.78 -8.30 -22.70
C PHE A 521 5.44 -8.66 -24.17
N TYR A 522 6.00 -7.93 -25.15
CA TYR A 522 5.90 -8.28 -26.58
C TYR A 522 6.80 -9.49 -26.97
N GLY A 523 6.39 -10.30 -27.95
CA GLY A 523 7.08 -11.55 -28.29
C GLY A 523 8.47 -11.44 -28.92
N ASP A 524 8.75 -10.40 -29.73
CA ASP A 524 10.10 -10.20 -30.30
C ASP A 524 11.06 -9.49 -29.34
N THR A 525 10.66 -9.27 -28.09
CA THR A 525 11.54 -8.73 -27.08
C THR A 525 12.70 -9.69 -26.87
N GLU A 526 13.92 -9.25 -27.12
CA GLU A 526 15.12 -10.05 -26.92
C GLU A 526 15.55 -9.97 -25.47
N LEU A 527 15.80 -11.14 -24.90
CA LEU A 527 16.38 -11.30 -23.58
C LEU A 527 17.61 -12.17 -23.66
N GLU A 528 18.52 -11.94 -22.72
CA GLU A 528 19.69 -12.77 -22.53
C GLU A 528 19.39 -13.80 -21.46
N PHE A 529 19.54 -15.08 -21.83
CA PHE A 529 19.39 -16.21 -20.93
C PHE A 529 20.69 -16.99 -20.88
N PHE A 530 21.06 -17.43 -19.69
CA PHE A 530 22.20 -18.29 -19.43
C PHE A 530 21.69 -19.67 -19.01
N ASP A 531 22.03 -20.69 -19.79
CA ASP A 531 21.60 -22.07 -19.61
C ASP A 531 22.51 -22.89 -18.68
N GLY A 532 23.50 -22.25 -18.06
CA GLY A 532 24.54 -22.88 -17.24
C GLY A 532 25.88 -23.03 -17.96
N ASN A 533 25.91 -22.98 -19.30
CA ASN A 533 27.14 -23.10 -20.10
C ASN A 533 27.37 -21.91 -21.03
N LEU A 534 26.32 -21.43 -21.70
CA LEU A 534 26.42 -20.39 -22.74
C LEU A 534 25.37 -19.30 -22.54
N TRP A 535 25.77 -18.08 -22.86
CA TRP A 535 24.84 -16.96 -23.01
C TRP A 535 24.13 -17.07 -24.37
N ARG A 536 22.80 -17.10 -24.33
CA ARG A 536 21.96 -17.05 -25.52
C ARG A 536 21.10 -15.80 -25.48
N LYS A 537 21.28 -14.96 -26.49
CA LYS A 537 20.33 -13.88 -26.76
C LYS A 537 19.27 -14.42 -27.69
N GLN A 538 18.01 -14.40 -27.26
CA GLN A 538 16.90 -14.96 -28.03
C GLN A 538 15.63 -14.17 -27.78
N GLN A 539 14.70 -14.26 -28.73
CA GLN A 539 13.39 -13.64 -28.60
C GLN A 539 12.57 -14.33 -27.52
N LEU A 540 11.83 -13.54 -26.74
CA LEU A 540 11.02 -14.03 -25.63
C LEU A 540 10.01 -15.07 -26.10
N ARG A 541 9.34 -14.83 -27.23
CA ARG A 541 8.43 -15.80 -27.84
C ARG A 541 9.12 -17.14 -28.10
N GLN A 542 10.29 -17.11 -28.75
CA GLN A 542 11.02 -18.32 -29.08
C GLN A 542 11.42 -19.06 -27.80
N PHE A 543 11.93 -18.35 -26.81
CA PHE A 543 12.27 -18.91 -25.50
C PHE A 543 11.06 -19.55 -24.82
N VAL A 544 9.94 -18.82 -24.75
CA VAL A 544 8.72 -19.27 -24.08
C VAL A 544 8.13 -20.47 -24.79
N ILE A 545 8.13 -20.52 -26.12
CA ILE A 545 7.61 -21.66 -26.91
C ILE A 545 8.53 -22.89 -26.79
N GLU A 546 9.84 -22.73 -26.92
CA GLU A 546 10.81 -23.83 -26.84
C GLU A 546 10.87 -24.46 -25.45
N ASN A 547 10.68 -23.63 -24.42
CA ASN A 547 10.68 -24.02 -23.02
C ASN A 547 9.28 -24.16 -22.43
N PHE A 548 8.25 -24.05 -23.28
CA PHE A 548 6.89 -24.38 -22.91
C PHE A 548 6.80 -25.90 -22.73
N ASP A 549 6.43 -26.34 -21.55
CA ASP A 549 6.21 -27.75 -21.32
C ASP A 549 4.82 -28.16 -21.81
N LEU A 550 4.78 -28.78 -22.99
CA LEU A 550 3.56 -29.32 -23.60
C LEU A 550 3.04 -30.58 -22.89
N SER A 551 3.80 -31.17 -21.96
CA SER A 551 3.35 -32.30 -21.14
C SER A 551 2.56 -31.87 -19.89
N ARG A 552 2.70 -30.61 -19.45
CA ARG A 552 1.94 -29.96 -18.37
C ARG A 552 1.48 -28.53 -18.73
N PRO A 553 0.77 -28.30 -19.85
CA PRO A 553 0.33 -26.96 -20.20
C PRO A 553 -0.88 -26.55 -19.33
N GLY A 554 -0.70 -25.57 -18.46
CA GLY A 554 -1.82 -24.87 -17.82
C GLY A 554 -2.45 -23.93 -18.84
N ILE A 555 -3.75 -24.09 -19.13
CA ILE A 555 -4.51 -23.20 -19.99
C ILE A 555 -5.60 -22.57 -19.14
N ASP A 556 -5.53 -21.26 -18.93
CA ASP A 556 -6.58 -20.55 -18.20
C ASP A 556 -7.83 -20.35 -19.09
N ARG A 557 -8.97 -20.02 -18.46
CA ARG A 557 -10.23 -19.74 -19.19
C ARG A 557 -10.20 -18.49 -20.08
N LEU A 558 -9.15 -17.66 -20.00
CA LEU A 558 -8.94 -16.46 -20.82
C LEU A 558 -8.11 -16.77 -22.09
N GLY A 559 -7.60 -18.00 -22.23
CA GLY A 559 -6.75 -18.44 -23.33
C GLY A 559 -5.26 -18.17 -23.11
N THR A 560 -4.84 -17.97 -21.85
CA THR A 560 -3.44 -17.82 -21.43
C THR A 560 -2.83 -19.19 -21.19
N TYR A 561 -1.64 -19.41 -21.74
CA TYR A 561 -0.89 -20.65 -21.57
C TYR A 561 0.28 -20.38 -20.62
N TYR A 562 0.48 -21.15 -19.56
CA TYR A 562 1.67 -21.03 -18.70
C TYR A 562 2.34 -22.38 -18.40
N SER A 563 3.64 -22.35 -18.15
CA SER A 563 4.43 -23.49 -17.68
C SER A 563 5.70 -23.02 -16.97
N ASP A 564 6.30 -23.89 -16.16
CA ASP A 564 7.69 -23.70 -15.77
C ASP A 564 8.60 -23.96 -16.99
N PRO A 565 9.77 -23.30 -17.09
CA PRO A 565 10.71 -23.59 -18.15
C PRO A 565 11.30 -25.00 -17.98
N ARG A 566 11.44 -25.74 -19.09
CA ARG A 566 11.95 -27.13 -19.11
C ARG A 566 13.29 -27.36 -18.38
N GLN A 567 14.09 -26.31 -18.24
CA GLN A 567 15.34 -26.29 -17.48
C GLN A 567 15.54 -24.94 -16.78
N GLY A 568 16.45 -24.89 -15.81
CA GLY A 568 16.77 -23.64 -15.11
C GLY A 568 17.55 -22.68 -16.01
N TYR A 569 16.96 -21.54 -16.35
CA TYR A 569 17.64 -20.45 -17.04
C TYR A 569 17.87 -19.30 -16.09
N LEU A 570 19.04 -18.67 -16.16
CA LEU A 570 19.35 -17.42 -15.47
C LEU A 570 19.20 -16.25 -16.44
N THR A 571 18.70 -15.11 -15.98
CA THR A 571 18.63 -13.87 -16.75
C THR A 571 19.20 -12.70 -15.94
N ARG A 572 19.47 -11.58 -16.61
CA ARG A 572 20.03 -10.39 -15.97
C ARG A 572 18.92 -9.58 -15.32
N THR A 573 19.09 -9.30 -14.03
CA THR A 573 18.21 -8.46 -13.22
C THR A 573 18.98 -7.27 -12.66
N ILE A 574 18.27 -6.36 -12.03
CA ILE A 574 18.85 -5.19 -11.38
C ILE A 574 18.15 -4.94 -10.05
N ASP A 575 18.92 -4.62 -9.02
CA ASP A 575 18.37 -4.19 -7.74
C ASP A 575 17.98 -2.70 -7.74
N ARG A 576 17.50 -2.19 -6.60
CA ARG A 576 17.08 -0.79 -6.48
C ARG A 576 18.22 0.21 -6.55
N GLU A 577 19.46 -0.20 -6.27
CA GLU A 577 20.66 0.66 -6.31
C GLU A 577 21.26 0.72 -7.73
N GLY A 578 20.73 -0.12 -8.63
CA GLY A 578 21.16 -0.21 -10.02
C GLY A 578 22.32 -1.18 -10.23
N LYS A 579 22.59 -2.07 -9.27
CA LYS A 579 23.61 -3.10 -9.41
C LYS A 579 23.00 -4.32 -10.12
N PRO A 580 23.63 -4.83 -11.19
CA PRO A 580 23.10 -5.94 -11.96
C PRO A 580 23.39 -7.28 -11.27
N HIS A 581 22.43 -8.19 -11.35
CA HIS A 581 22.51 -9.54 -10.80
C HIS A 581 22.08 -10.59 -11.83
N LEU A 582 22.34 -11.87 -11.53
CA LEU A 582 21.82 -13.01 -12.29
C LEU A 582 20.79 -13.75 -11.42
N ARG A 583 19.60 -13.98 -11.96
CA ARG A 583 18.49 -14.63 -11.25
C ARG A 583 17.75 -15.62 -12.14
N LYS A 584 17.19 -16.67 -11.54
CA LYS A 584 16.51 -17.74 -12.27
C LYS A 584 15.15 -17.28 -12.80
N VAL A 585 14.83 -17.72 -14.01
CA VAL A 585 13.50 -17.63 -14.58
C VAL A 585 12.65 -18.76 -13.98
N THR A 586 11.61 -18.39 -13.25
CA THR A 586 10.79 -19.32 -12.45
C THR A 586 9.52 -19.76 -13.17
N SER A 587 8.99 -18.98 -14.10
CA SER A 587 7.83 -19.36 -14.93
C SER A 587 7.79 -18.58 -16.23
N VAL A 588 7.14 -19.16 -17.24
CA VAL A 588 6.83 -18.51 -18.52
C VAL A 588 5.33 -18.58 -18.82
N SER A 589 4.78 -17.53 -19.43
CA SER A 589 3.34 -17.46 -19.77
C SER A 589 3.10 -16.73 -21.10
N ILE A 590 1.97 -17.05 -21.75
CA ILE A 590 1.53 -16.55 -23.05
C ILE A 590 0.10 -16.02 -22.89
N HIS A 591 -0.11 -14.73 -23.05
CA HIS A 591 -1.40 -14.05 -22.86
C HIS A 591 -1.92 -13.50 -24.18
N LYS A 592 -3.19 -13.10 -24.22
CA LYS A 592 -3.76 -12.38 -25.36
C LYS A 592 -3.25 -10.93 -25.39
N SER A 593 -2.75 -10.50 -26.54
CA SER A 593 -2.17 -9.16 -26.73
C SER A 593 -3.25 -8.06 -26.70
N PRO A 594 -3.01 -6.91 -26.05
CA PRO A 594 -3.83 -5.73 -26.27
C PRO A 594 -3.72 -5.28 -27.74
N PRO A 595 -4.69 -4.52 -28.28
CA PRO A 595 -4.65 -4.13 -29.70
C PRO A 595 -3.38 -3.37 -30.07
N HIS A 596 -2.73 -2.72 -29.11
CA HIS A 596 -1.55 -1.89 -29.35
C HIS A 596 -0.56 -1.91 -28.18
N LEU A 597 0.73 -1.73 -28.50
CA LEU A 597 1.85 -1.69 -27.56
C LEU A 597 2.47 -0.29 -27.51
N ILE A 598 3.30 -0.03 -26.51
CA ILE A 598 4.12 1.19 -26.42
C ILE A 598 5.56 0.82 -26.75
N SER A 599 6.07 1.39 -27.84
CA SER A 599 7.47 1.29 -28.25
C SER A 599 8.22 2.49 -27.70
N PHE A 600 9.26 2.24 -26.91
CA PHE A 600 10.20 3.25 -26.45
C PHE A 600 11.50 3.12 -27.23
N GLU A 601 11.98 4.23 -27.81
CA GLU A 601 13.34 4.37 -28.33
C GLU A 601 14.15 5.20 -27.33
N THR A 602 15.30 4.70 -26.88
CA THR A 602 16.22 5.46 -26.03
C THR A 602 17.18 6.32 -26.85
N THR A 603 17.90 7.26 -26.22
CA THR A 603 18.85 8.13 -26.93
C THR A 603 20.01 7.37 -27.56
N GLN A 604 20.40 6.23 -26.99
CA GLN A 604 21.41 5.35 -27.57
C GLN A 604 20.83 4.32 -28.56
N GLY A 605 19.56 4.46 -28.97
CA GLY A 605 18.95 3.67 -30.03
C GLY A 605 18.42 2.29 -29.59
N ARG A 606 18.26 2.03 -28.29
CA ARG A 606 17.59 0.80 -27.81
C ARG A 606 16.09 0.95 -28.00
N MET A 607 15.43 -0.12 -28.42
CA MET A 607 13.99 -0.14 -28.61
C MET A 607 13.35 -1.25 -27.80
N ILE A 608 12.31 -0.95 -27.03
CA ILE A 608 11.50 -1.98 -26.35
C ILE A 608 10.02 -1.69 -26.59
N ALA A 609 9.26 -2.74 -26.89
CA ALA A 609 7.81 -2.67 -27.02
C ALA A 609 7.18 -3.44 -25.86
N VAL A 610 6.36 -2.77 -25.05
CA VAL A 610 5.70 -3.36 -23.88
C VAL A 610 4.21 -3.04 -23.88
N THR A 611 3.43 -3.80 -23.13
CA THR A 611 2.04 -3.42 -22.89
C THR A 611 1.99 -2.11 -22.12
N PRO A 612 0.96 -1.28 -22.28
CA PRO A 612 0.84 -0.01 -21.55
C PRO A 612 0.99 -0.13 -20.03
N ASP A 613 0.63 -1.29 -19.48
CA ASP A 613 0.63 -1.60 -18.04
C ASP A 613 1.96 -2.12 -17.52
N HIS A 614 2.93 -2.32 -18.39
CA HIS A 614 4.21 -2.89 -17.99
C HIS A 614 4.94 -1.95 -17.05
N ALA A 615 5.45 -2.46 -15.93
CA ALA A 615 6.28 -1.68 -15.02
C ALA A 615 7.65 -1.40 -15.67
N MET A 616 7.94 -0.12 -15.93
CA MET A 616 9.22 0.39 -16.37
C MET A 616 10.01 0.86 -15.15
N LEU A 617 11.33 0.70 -15.18
CA LEU A 617 12.20 1.27 -14.16
C LEU A 617 12.67 2.65 -14.61
N VAL A 618 12.63 3.60 -13.69
CA VAL A 618 13.14 4.95 -13.91
C VAL A 618 14.05 5.33 -12.75
N TRP A 619 15.16 5.97 -13.06
CA TRP A 619 16.06 6.56 -12.09
C TRP A 619 15.37 7.74 -11.39
N ASP A 620 15.18 7.62 -10.08
CA ASP A 620 14.79 8.73 -9.22
C ASP A 620 15.93 9.01 -8.26
N LEU A 621 16.69 10.07 -8.54
CA LEU A 621 17.96 10.39 -7.89
C LEU A 621 19.02 9.29 -8.05
N CYS A 622 19.06 8.36 -7.10
CA CYS A 622 20.11 7.37 -6.87
C CYS A 622 19.53 5.96 -6.64
N TYR A 623 18.21 5.78 -6.81
CA TYR A 623 17.58 4.47 -6.81
C TYR A 623 16.57 4.33 -7.95
N LEU A 624 16.25 3.09 -8.29
CA LEU A 624 15.28 2.75 -9.33
C LEU A 624 13.88 2.66 -8.73
N ARG A 625 12.96 3.44 -9.30
CA ARG A 625 11.52 3.33 -9.02
C ARG A 625 10.81 2.63 -10.17
N LYS A 626 9.78 1.85 -9.85
CA LYS A 626 8.84 1.30 -10.84
C LYS A 626 7.80 2.39 -11.19
N ILE A 627 7.59 2.65 -12.47
CA ILE A 627 6.47 3.44 -12.99
C ILE A 627 5.84 2.68 -14.16
N ARG A 628 4.63 3.04 -14.57
CA ARG A 628 4.01 2.38 -15.73
C ARG A 628 4.66 2.84 -17.03
N ALA A 629 4.67 1.96 -18.03
CA ALA A 629 5.04 2.33 -19.39
C ALA A 629 4.17 3.49 -19.91
N ASP A 630 2.88 3.53 -19.59
CA ASP A 630 2.03 4.66 -20.00
C ASP A 630 2.42 6.00 -19.36
N GLU A 631 2.98 5.99 -18.15
CA GLU A 631 3.44 7.16 -17.40
C GLU A 631 4.85 7.61 -17.79
N LEU A 632 5.65 6.72 -18.39
CA LEU A 632 6.99 6.99 -18.89
C LEU A 632 6.96 7.99 -20.05
N LYS A 633 7.71 9.09 -19.91
CA LYS A 633 7.76 10.22 -20.86
C LYS A 633 9.09 10.29 -21.58
N GLU A 634 9.09 10.98 -22.72
CA GLU A 634 10.32 11.39 -23.38
C GLU A 634 11.16 12.27 -22.43
N GLY A 635 12.43 11.92 -22.29
CA GLY A 635 13.36 12.51 -21.34
C GLY A 635 13.46 11.80 -20.01
N ASP A 636 12.62 10.80 -19.70
CA ASP A 636 12.76 10.05 -18.45
C ASP A 636 14.01 9.14 -18.47
N PRO A 637 14.78 9.11 -17.36
CA PRO A 637 16.02 8.33 -17.27
C PRO A 637 15.74 6.87 -16.93
N VAL A 638 16.03 5.96 -17.86
CA VAL A 638 15.85 4.51 -17.68
C VAL A 638 17.21 3.79 -17.49
N PRO A 639 17.28 2.75 -16.65
CA PRO A 639 18.46 1.91 -16.52
C PRO A 639 18.65 1.04 -17.77
N VAL A 640 19.83 1.13 -18.39
CA VAL A 640 20.20 0.29 -19.52
C VAL A 640 21.53 -0.41 -19.27
N MET A 641 21.67 -1.57 -19.88
CA MET A 641 22.89 -2.36 -19.78
C MET A 641 23.83 -2.07 -20.96
N VAL A 642 25.08 -1.71 -20.64
CA VAL A 642 26.16 -1.48 -21.61
C VAL A 642 27.41 -2.24 -21.18
N GLY A 643 27.74 -3.29 -21.92
CA GLY A 643 28.81 -4.22 -21.52
C GLY A 643 28.43 -4.95 -20.23
N MET A 644 29.18 -4.68 -19.15
CA MET A 644 28.93 -5.21 -17.80
C MET A 644 28.39 -4.17 -16.83
N ASN A 645 28.21 -2.92 -17.27
CA ASN A 645 27.77 -1.81 -16.41
C ASN A 645 26.31 -1.43 -16.71
N VAL A 646 25.62 -0.98 -15.66
CA VAL A 646 24.33 -0.29 -15.82
C VAL A 646 24.61 1.20 -15.93
N ILE A 647 24.09 1.82 -16.98
CA ILE A 647 24.14 3.27 -17.16
C ILE A 647 22.74 3.84 -17.28
N THR A 648 22.62 5.15 -17.11
CA THR A 648 21.39 5.88 -17.38
C THR A 648 21.31 6.24 -18.86
N ASP A 649 20.23 5.85 -19.51
CA ASP A 649 19.84 6.31 -20.85
C ASP A 649 18.49 7.01 -20.74
N HIS A 650 18.11 7.81 -21.72
CA HIS A 650 16.89 8.62 -21.67
C HIS A 650 15.94 8.16 -22.77
N ILE A 651 14.64 8.18 -22.50
CA ILE A 651 13.63 7.93 -23.54
C ILE A 651 13.69 9.07 -24.55
N ARG A 652 14.07 8.77 -25.79
CA ARG A 652 14.11 9.74 -26.89
C ARG A 652 12.75 9.87 -27.55
N ARG A 653 12.08 8.73 -27.76
CA ARG A 653 10.84 8.66 -28.52
C ARG A 653 9.90 7.63 -27.92
N ARG A 654 8.63 7.98 -27.83
CA ARG A 654 7.55 7.11 -27.35
C ARG A 654 6.49 6.98 -28.43
N ASP A 655 6.48 5.86 -29.13
CA ASP A 655 5.53 5.58 -30.20
C ASP A 655 4.52 4.52 -29.80
N LEU A 656 3.29 4.72 -30.22
CA LEU A 656 2.16 3.84 -29.99
C LEU A 656 2.00 2.92 -31.21
N VAL A 657 2.56 1.71 -31.16
CA VAL A 657 2.57 0.76 -32.29
C VAL A 657 1.40 -0.22 -32.19
N PRO A 658 0.74 -0.61 -33.29
CA PRO A 658 -0.23 -1.70 -33.26
C PRO A 658 0.45 -2.99 -32.79
N ALA A 659 -0.26 -3.81 -32.02
CA ALA A 659 0.26 -5.10 -31.63
C ALA A 659 0.42 -5.93 -32.91
N PRO A 660 1.64 -6.36 -33.25
CA PRO A 660 1.88 -7.11 -34.47
C PRO A 660 1.18 -8.47 -34.47
N GLU A 661 0.81 -8.97 -33.29
CA GLU A 661 0.27 -10.30 -33.07
C GLU A 661 -0.80 -10.31 -31.96
N ASP A 662 -1.61 -11.38 -31.96
CA ASP A 662 -2.69 -11.61 -31.01
C ASP A 662 -2.21 -12.08 -29.62
N ARG A 663 -0.90 -12.31 -29.43
CA ARG A 663 -0.32 -12.83 -28.18
C ARG A 663 0.87 -12.02 -27.67
N VAL A 664 0.96 -11.90 -26.35
CA VAL A 664 2.08 -11.32 -25.58
C VAL A 664 2.61 -12.38 -24.62
N TYR A 665 3.85 -12.26 -24.19
CA TYR A 665 4.58 -13.28 -23.47
C TYR A 665 5.10 -12.70 -22.16
N CYS A 666 5.13 -13.46 -21.08
CA CYS A 666 5.69 -13.02 -19.82
C CYS A 666 6.63 -14.09 -19.26
N LEU A 667 7.56 -13.65 -18.44
CA LEU A 667 8.37 -14.53 -17.62
C LEU A 667 8.49 -13.93 -16.22
N THR A 668 8.66 -14.80 -15.23
CA THR A 668 8.87 -14.41 -13.84
C THR A 668 10.32 -14.68 -13.46
N VAL A 669 10.95 -13.73 -12.79
CA VAL A 669 12.34 -13.82 -12.34
C VAL A 669 12.38 -13.67 -10.83
N GLU A 670 13.13 -14.54 -10.15
CA GLU A 670 13.22 -14.56 -8.69
C GLU A 670 13.93 -13.31 -8.10
N GLU A 671 13.62 -13.03 -6.83
CA GLU A 671 14.20 -12.00 -5.94
C GLU A 671 13.96 -10.54 -6.32
N GLU A 672 14.51 -10.07 -7.44
CA GLU A 672 14.49 -8.63 -7.75
C GLU A 672 13.25 -8.20 -8.54
N HIS A 673 12.53 -9.17 -9.11
CA HIS A 673 11.33 -8.92 -9.92
C HIS A 673 11.57 -7.87 -11.01
N THR A 674 12.76 -7.92 -11.61
CA THR A 674 13.19 -7.07 -12.73
C THR A 674 13.84 -7.93 -13.81
N VAL A 675 13.85 -7.43 -15.05
CA VAL A 675 14.50 -8.14 -16.16
C VAL A 675 15.05 -7.16 -17.19
N CYS A 676 16.21 -7.49 -17.75
CA CYS A 676 16.82 -6.79 -18.87
C CYS A 676 16.21 -7.24 -20.20
N ALA A 677 15.42 -6.38 -20.82
CA ALA A 677 14.70 -6.62 -22.08
C ALA A 677 15.16 -5.60 -23.13
N ASN A 678 15.68 -6.07 -24.27
CA ASN A 678 16.31 -5.24 -25.31
C ASN A 678 17.38 -4.27 -24.75
N GLY A 679 18.06 -4.68 -23.69
CA GLY A 679 19.08 -3.87 -23.01
C GLY A 679 18.54 -2.81 -22.04
N ILE A 680 17.23 -2.78 -21.78
CA ILE A 680 16.57 -1.87 -20.83
C ILE A 680 16.04 -2.69 -19.66
N PHE A 681 16.30 -2.28 -18.42
CA PHE A 681 15.70 -2.96 -17.27
C PHE A 681 14.27 -2.50 -17.01
N THR A 682 13.38 -3.46 -16.77
CA THR A 682 11.96 -3.25 -16.49
C THR A 682 11.56 -4.04 -15.24
N GLY A 683 10.47 -3.64 -14.57
CA GLY A 683 9.97 -4.29 -13.37
C GLY A 683 8.73 -5.16 -13.62
N GLN A 684 8.37 -5.97 -12.63
CA GLN A 684 7.06 -6.62 -12.51
C GLN A 684 6.12 -5.73 -11.65
N CYS A 685 4.80 -5.71 -11.90
CA CYS A 685 3.85 -4.87 -11.14
C CYS A 685 3.40 -5.50 -9.81
N ASP A 686 3.47 -4.69 -8.74
CA ASP A 686 2.99 -4.99 -7.38
C ASP A 686 1.87 -3.97 -7.05
N GLY A 687 0.68 -4.41 -6.62
CA GLY A 687 -0.45 -3.53 -6.30
C GLY A 687 -1.00 -3.76 -4.89
N ASP A 688 -0.92 -2.73 -4.02
CA ASP A 688 -1.22 -2.78 -2.56
C ASP A 688 -2.55 -2.09 -2.16
N GLU A 689 -3.34 -1.62 -3.12
CA GLU A 689 -4.65 -1.01 -2.88
C GLU A 689 -5.65 -1.59 -3.87
N ASP A 690 -6.83 -2.03 -3.44
CA ASP A 690 -7.89 -2.44 -4.34
C ASP A 690 -9.04 -1.45 -4.37
N CYS A 691 -9.75 -1.39 -5.50
CA CYS A 691 -11.03 -0.71 -5.57
C CYS A 691 -12.20 -1.69 -5.56
N ILE A 692 -13.23 -1.34 -4.79
CA ILE A 692 -14.48 -2.10 -4.68
C ILE A 692 -15.62 -1.29 -5.26
N MET A 693 -16.51 -1.98 -5.99
CA MET A 693 -17.77 -1.44 -6.50
C MET A 693 -18.89 -2.49 -6.35
N LEU A 694 -20.11 -2.05 -6.08
CA LEU A 694 -21.28 -2.94 -6.08
C LEU A 694 -21.45 -3.58 -7.46
N LEU A 695 -21.77 -4.88 -7.52
CA LEU A 695 -21.91 -5.61 -8.79
C LEU A 695 -22.89 -4.92 -9.74
N LEU A 696 -24.08 -4.54 -9.24
CA LEU A 696 -25.11 -3.95 -10.09
C LEU A 696 -24.75 -2.53 -10.58
N ASP A 697 -23.94 -1.78 -9.83
CA ASP A 697 -23.39 -0.51 -10.32
C ASP A 697 -22.43 -0.74 -11.49
N GLY A 698 -21.52 -1.71 -11.32
CA GLY A 698 -20.61 -2.16 -12.38
C GLY A 698 -21.32 -2.67 -13.63
N LEU A 699 -22.53 -3.23 -13.52
CA LEU A 699 -23.31 -3.72 -14.66
C LEU A 699 -24.15 -2.63 -15.36
N ILE A 700 -24.77 -1.73 -14.59
CA ILE A 700 -25.71 -0.73 -15.12
C ILE A 700 -25.00 0.54 -15.61
N ASN A 701 -23.96 0.97 -14.90
CA ASN A 701 -23.36 2.30 -15.12
C ASN A 701 -22.05 2.26 -15.89
N PHE A 702 -21.37 1.12 -15.93
CA PHE A 702 -20.21 0.92 -16.78
C PHE A 702 -20.59 0.97 -18.26
N SER A 703 -19.78 1.67 -19.07
CA SER A 703 -19.84 1.55 -20.52
C SER A 703 -18.48 1.76 -21.16
N ARG A 704 -18.15 0.92 -22.14
CA ARG A 704 -16.94 1.11 -22.98
C ARG A 704 -16.97 2.44 -23.73
N ALA A 705 -18.14 3.01 -23.99
CA ALA A 705 -18.30 4.31 -24.66
C ALA A 705 -17.86 5.51 -23.78
N PHE A 706 -17.71 5.32 -22.47
CA PHE A 706 -17.17 6.33 -21.55
C PHE A 706 -15.65 6.24 -21.39
N LEU A 707 -15.04 5.11 -21.79
CA LEU A 707 -13.61 4.93 -21.64
C LEU A 707 -12.85 6.00 -22.44
N PRO A 708 -11.80 6.60 -21.84
CA PRO A 708 -10.98 7.60 -22.52
C PRO A 708 -10.38 7.06 -23.82
N GLU A 709 -10.32 7.91 -24.85
CA GLU A 709 -9.69 7.60 -26.14
C GLU A 709 -8.15 7.43 -26.00
N SER A 710 -7.55 8.05 -24.98
CA SER A 710 -6.13 7.88 -24.66
C SER A 710 -5.87 6.52 -24.00
N ARG A 711 -4.86 5.79 -24.50
CA ARG A 711 -4.61 4.36 -24.23
C ARG A 711 -4.38 3.95 -22.77
N GLY A 712 -4.16 4.87 -21.84
CA GLY A 712 -4.07 4.58 -20.39
C GLY A 712 -5.42 4.65 -19.65
N GLY A 713 -6.52 4.99 -20.33
CA GLY A 713 -7.83 5.19 -19.72
C GLY A 713 -8.74 3.96 -19.67
N THR A 714 -8.45 2.93 -20.45
CA THR A 714 -9.19 1.64 -20.47
C THR A 714 -8.76 0.70 -19.34
N MET A 715 -7.61 1.00 -18.73
CA MET A 715 -7.05 0.29 -17.58
C MET A 715 -7.66 0.87 -16.30
N ASP A 716 -7.73 0.06 -15.25
CA ASP A 716 -8.62 0.24 -14.10
C ASP A 716 -10.11 0.08 -14.45
N ALA A 717 -10.54 -0.43 -15.60
CA ALA A 717 -11.97 -0.67 -15.85
C ALA A 717 -12.30 -2.17 -15.80
N PRO A 718 -13.45 -2.59 -15.23
CA PRO A 718 -13.83 -4.00 -15.17
C PRO A 718 -14.30 -4.49 -16.56
N LEU A 719 -13.35 -4.73 -17.47
CA LEU A 719 -13.63 -5.19 -18.84
C LEU A 719 -14.06 -6.66 -18.88
N VAL A 720 -13.58 -7.44 -17.92
CA VAL A 720 -13.88 -8.86 -17.70
C VAL A 720 -14.14 -9.06 -16.20
N LEU A 721 -15.01 -10.00 -15.87
CA LEU A 721 -15.34 -10.37 -14.49
C LEU A 721 -15.03 -11.86 -14.26
N THR A 722 -14.11 -12.15 -13.36
CA THR A 722 -13.78 -13.50 -12.89
C THR A 722 -14.79 -13.90 -11.82
N THR A 723 -15.54 -14.97 -12.05
CA THR A 723 -16.63 -15.41 -11.15
C THR A 723 -16.21 -16.48 -10.15
N SER A 724 -15.12 -17.20 -10.42
CA SER A 724 -14.59 -18.27 -9.57
C SER A 724 -13.07 -18.18 -9.48
N ILE A 725 -12.51 -18.38 -8.30
CA ILE A 725 -11.06 -18.45 -8.10
C ILE A 725 -10.61 -19.91 -8.12
N ASP A 726 -9.49 -20.20 -8.79
CA ASP A 726 -8.77 -21.48 -8.73
C ASP A 726 -7.36 -21.21 -8.16
N PRO A 727 -6.92 -21.86 -7.05
CA PRO A 727 -5.64 -21.61 -6.43
C PRO A 727 -4.46 -21.93 -7.36
N ALA A 728 -4.64 -22.85 -8.30
CA ALA A 728 -3.61 -23.19 -9.27
C ALA A 728 -3.37 -22.08 -10.31
N GLU A 729 -4.34 -21.17 -10.50
CA GLU A 729 -4.32 -20.08 -11.50
C GLU A 729 -3.99 -18.69 -10.91
N VAL A 730 -3.88 -18.58 -9.58
CA VAL A 730 -3.50 -17.34 -8.89
C VAL A 730 -1.98 -17.25 -8.71
N ASP A 731 -1.51 -16.07 -8.29
CA ASP A 731 -0.09 -15.77 -8.13
C ASP A 731 0.63 -16.73 -7.16
N LYS A 732 1.90 -17.03 -7.47
CA LYS A 732 2.75 -17.97 -6.70
C LYS A 732 2.99 -17.51 -5.26
N GLU A 733 2.92 -16.20 -4.98
CA GLU A 733 3.02 -15.65 -3.62
C GLU A 733 1.99 -16.33 -2.68
N SER A 734 0.78 -16.56 -3.18
CA SER A 734 -0.27 -17.24 -2.40
C SER A 734 -0.03 -18.74 -2.19
N HIS A 735 0.85 -19.36 -2.98
CA HIS A 735 1.23 -20.77 -2.82
C HIS A 735 2.22 -20.97 -1.67
N ASN A 736 2.93 -19.91 -1.29
CA ASN A 736 3.87 -19.88 -0.19
C ASN A 736 3.22 -19.63 1.18
N LEU A 737 1.89 -19.51 1.24
CA LEU A 737 1.18 -19.38 2.50
C LEU A 737 1.31 -20.65 3.35
N ASP A 738 1.74 -20.47 4.60
CA ASP A 738 1.81 -21.53 5.61
C ASP A 738 0.42 -21.79 6.21
N VAL A 739 0.01 -23.05 6.30
CA VAL A 739 -1.38 -23.44 6.66
C VAL A 739 -1.44 -24.45 7.81
N MET A 740 -0.40 -24.50 8.65
CA MET A 740 -0.29 -25.38 9.81
C MET A 740 -0.58 -24.66 11.13
N ALA A 741 -1.05 -25.40 12.14
CA ALA A 741 -1.35 -24.86 13.47
C ALA A 741 -0.11 -24.55 14.32
N SER A 742 1.02 -25.23 14.09
CA SER A 742 2.25 -25.03 14.83
C SER A 742 3.44 -25.39 13.96
N TYR A 743 4.55 -24.67 14.06
CA TYR A 743 5.76 -25.00 13.32
C TYR A 743 6.54 -26.17 13.97
N PRO A 744 7.30 -26.95 13.20
CA PRO A 744 8.12 -28.04 13.72
C PRO A 744 9.42 -27.51 14.35
N LEU A 745 10.02 -28.28 15.28
CA LEU A 745 11.26 -27.91 15.98
C LEU A 745 12.41 -27.64 15.00
N GLU A 746 12.44 -28.39 13.90
CA GLU A 746 13.43 -28.28 12.83
C GLU A 746 13.47 -26.88 12.21
N LEU A 747 12.36 -26.13 12.17
CA LEU A 747 12.34 -24.74 11.68
C LEU A 747 13.22 -23.85 12.57
N TYR A 748 13.01 -23.91 13.88
CA TYR A 748 13.75 -23.09 14.84
C TYR A 748 15.24 -23.45 14.86
N LEU A 749 15.55 -24.76 14.85
CA LEU A 749 16.93 -25.24 14.76
C LEU A 749 17.60 -24.84 13.43
N ALA A 750 16.87 -24.85 12.32
CA ALA A 750 17.36 -24.38 11.02
C ALA A 750 17.67 -22.87 11.02
N GLY A 751 16.87 -22.06 11.75
CA GLY A 751 17.13 -20.65 11.97
C GLY A 751 18.47 -20.38 12.68
N LEU A 752 18.80 -21.16 13.71
CA LEU A 752 20.07 -21.03 14.46
C LEU A 752 21.33 -21.22 13.60
N ARG A 753 21.23 -22.02 12.54
CA ARG A 753 22.32 -22.31 11.59
C ARG A 753 22.24 -21.47 10.32
N TYR A 754 21.33 -20.50 10.26
CA TYR A 754 21.09 -19.66 9.08
C TYR A 754 20.84 -20.49 7.81
N ALA A 755 20.07 -21.57 7.94
CA ALA A 755 19.80 -22.48 6.84
C ALA A 755 18.96 -21.83 5.75
N HIS A 756 19.07 -22.35 4.53
CA HIS A 756 18.21 -21.93 3.44
C HIS A 756 16.78 -22.47 3.65
N PRO A 757 15.69 -21.67 3.48
CA PRO A 757 14.31 -22.14 3.73
C PRO A 757 13.98 -23.42 2.97
N ARG A 758 14.38 -23.51 1.70
CA ARG A 758 14.29 -24.72 0.84
C ARG A 758 14.75 -26.04 1.49
N GLU A 759 15.64 -26.03 2.48
CA GLU A 759 16.10 -27.25 3.18
C GLU A 759 14.98 -27.94 3.98
N ILE A 760 14.04 -27.17 4.51
CA ILE A 760 12.97 -27.66 5.41
C ILE A 760 11.58 -27.58 4.79
N VAL A 761 11.46 -27.17 3.52
CA VAL A 761 10.17 -27.02 2.81
C VAL A 761 9.28 -28.24 2.95
N SER A 762 9.84 -29.46 2.92
CA SER A 762 9.05 -30.69 3.04
C SER A 762 8.37 -30.89 4.40
N LEU A 763 8.81 -30.17 5.44
CA LEU A 763 8.26 -30.25 6.80
C LEU A 763 7.17 -29.20 7.04
N ILE A 764 7.09 -28.17 6.19
CA ILE A 764 6.13 -27.07 6.32
C ILE A 764 4.96 -27.32 5.36
N ASP A 765 3.75 -27.36 5.91
CA ASP A 765 2.53 -27.47 5.12
C ASP A 765 2.18 -26.10 4.51
N ARG A 766 2.25 -26.03 3.18
CA ARG A 766 2.00 -24.84 2.38
C ARG A 766 0.90 -25.12 1.37
N VAL A 767 0.22 -24.07 0.92
CA VAL A 767 -0.80 -24.16 -0.13
C VAL A 767 -0.30 -24.89 -1.38
N GLU A 768 0.97 -24.67 -1.78
CA GLU A 768 1.59 -25.35 -2.93
C GLU A 768 1.46 -26.89 -2.86
N HIS A 769 1.60 -27.48 -1.67
CA HIS A 769 1.52 -28.93 -1.49
C HIS A 769 0.08 -29.48 -1.55
N ARG A 770 -0.91 -28.60 -1.45
CA ARG A 770 -2.34 -28.96 -1.45
C ARG A 770 -2.99 -28.75 -2.82
N LEU A 771 -2.30 -28.11 -3.78
CA LEU A 771 -2.82 -27.83 -5.12
C LEU A 771 -3.33 -29.09 -5.83
N GLY A 772 -4.46 -28.95 -6.53
CA GLY A 772 -5.13 -30.06 -7.22
C GLY A 772 -6.01 -30.94 -6.31
N THR A 773 -6.09 -30.63 -5.02
CA THR A 773 -7.01 -31.27 -4.07
C THR A 773 -8.00 -30.25 -3.49
N PRO A 774 -9.15 -30.68 -2.91
CA PRO A 774 -10.07 -29.78 -2.22
C PRO A 774 -9.42 -28.98 -1.09
N ALA A 775 -8.42 -29.57 -0.41
CA ALA A 775 -7.66 -28.94 0.67
C ALA A 775 -6.81 -27.72 0.22
N ALA A 776 -6.72 -27.44 -1.09
CA ALA A 776 -6.16 -26.19 -1.58
C ALA A 776 -7.01 -24.95 -1.23
N MET A 777 -8.29 -25.16 -0.90
CA MET A 777 -9.29 -24.11 -0.67
C MET A 777 -9.90 -24.12 0.73
N GLU A 778 -9.61 -25.15 1.54
CA GLU A 778 -10.19 -25.36 2.86
C GLU A 778 -9.23 -26.12 3.80
N GLY A 779 -9.52 -26.07 5.10
CA GLY A 779 -8.71 -26.71 6.14
C GLY A 779 -7.41 -25.96 6.45
N PHE A 780 -7.41 -24.65 6.29
CA PHE A 780 -6.28 -23.82 6.69
C PHE A 780 -6.25 -23.65 8.20
N LEU A 781 -5.05 -23.55 8.75
CA LEU A 781 -4.81 -23.25 10.15
C LEU A 781 -3.84 -22.08 10.25
N TYR A 782 -3.62 -21.60 11.47
CA TYR A 782 -2.72 -20.49 11.77
C TYR A 782 -2.05 -20.77 13.11
N THR A 783 -0.92 -20.10 13.36
CA THR A 783 -0.09 -20.35 14.55
C THR A 783 -0.45 -19.50 15.76
N HIS A 784 -0.87 -18.25 15.54
CA HIS A 784 -1.14 -17.28 16.63
C HIS A 784 -2.57 -16.76 16.54
N GLU A 785 -3.25 -16.75 17.68
CA GLU A 785 -4.58 -16.15 17.81
C GLU A 785 -4.49 -14.63 17.95
N THR A 786 -5.61 -13.96 17.68
CA THR A 786 -5.76 -12.53 17.91
C THR A 786 -7.10 -12.25 18.61
N SER A 787 -7.12 -11.35 19.60
CA SER A 787 -8.38 -10.99 20.29
C SER A 787 -9.32 -10.17 19.42
N ASP A 788 -8.83 -9.38 18.47
CA ASP A 788 -9.65 -8.74 17.45
C ASP A 788 -8.76 -8.36 16.26
N ILE A 789 -9.14 -8.74 15.04
CA ILE A 789 -8.46 -8.33 13.79
C ILE A 789 -8.34 -6.79 13.64
N SER A 790 -9.17 -6.03 14.35
CA SER A 790 -9.21 -4.56 14.39
C SER A 790 -8.65 -3.98 15.70
N ALA A 791 -8.02 -4.79 16.57
CA ALA A 791 -7.44 -4.36 17.84
C ALA A 791 -6.23 -3.44 17.63
N GLY A 792 -6.46 -2.14 17.43
CA GLY A 792 -5.37 -1.20 17.25
C GLY A 792 -5.83 0.22 16.98
N PRO A 793 -4.90 1.17 16.80
CA PRO A 793 -5.25 2.51 16.34
C PRO A 793 -5.84 2.46 14.93
N LEU A 794 -7.15 2.75 14.81
CA LEU A 794 -7.90 2.69 13.55
C LEU A 794 -7.42 3.70 12.49
N GLU A 795 -6.81 4.80 12.95
CA GLU A 795 -6.20 5.81 12.10
C GLU A 795 -4.76 6.08 12.58
N SER A 796 -3.85 6.21 11.63
CA SER A 796 -2.47 6.58 11.93
C SER A 796 -2.38 8.02 12.44
N THR A 797 -1.46 8.29 13.36
CA THR A 797 -1.13 9.67 13.77
C THR A 797 -0.72 10.52 12.56
N TYR A 798 -0.04 9.93 11.58
CA TYR A 798 0.33 10.60 10.33
C TYR A 798 -0.86 11.17 9.55
N THR A 799 -2.01 10.48 9.56
CA THR A 799 -3.24 10.94 8.90
C THR A 799 -4.00 11.99 9.70
N GLN A 800 -3.85 11.97 11.03
CA GLN A 800 -4.49 12.92 11.95
C GLN A 800 -3.77 14.28 11.96
N LEU A 801 -2.44 14.26 11.95
CA LEU A 801 -1.61 15.47 11.88
C LEU A 801 -1.78 16.15 10.52
N LYS A 802 -2.05 17.46 10.53
CA LYS A 802 -2.41 18.20 9.31
C LYS A 802 -1.19 18.81 8.66
N THR A 803 -0.29 19.39 9.46
CA THR A 803 0.87 20.10 8.93
C THR A 803 2.08 19.17 8.83
N MET A 804 3.00 19.48 7.91
CA MET A 804 4.24 18.71 7.78
C MET A 804 5.15 18.93 8.99
N ILE A 805 5.14 20.14 9.56
CA ILE A 805 5.94 20.50 10.73
C ILE A 805 5.52 19.67 11.95
N GLU A 806 4.22 19.60 12.24
CA GLU A 806 3.70 18.73 13.32
C GLU A 806 4.12 17.25 13.13
N LYS A 807 4.07 16.76 11.89
CA LYS A 807 4.47 15.37 11.57
C LYS A 807 5.93 15.13 11.85
N LEU A 808 6.77 16.10 11.49
CA LEU A 808 8.20 16.02 11.73
C LEU A 808 8.54 16.09 13.22
N GLU A 809 7.92 17.02 13.95
CA GLU A 809 8.12 17.12 15.39
C GLU A 809 7.73 15.81 16.09
N ALA A 810 6.59 15.23 15.70
CA ALA A 810 6.18 13.93 16.22
C ALA A 810 7.15 12.80 15.85
N GLU A 811 7.69 12.78 14.63
CA GLU A 811 8.69 11.82 14.18
C GLU A 811 9.99 11.91 15.00
N LEU A 812 10.49 13.13 15.21
CA LEU A 812 11.72 13.37 15.98
C LEU A 812 11.53 13.09 17.47
N THR A 813 10.40 13.50 18.07
CA THR A 813 10.08 13.16 19.46
C THR A 813 9.95 11.65 19.66
N LEU A 814 9.45 10.91 18.67
CA LEU A 814 9.41 9.46 18.74
C LEU A 814 10.83 8.85 18.63
N ALA A 815 11.68 9.40 17.76
CA ALA A 815 13.07 8.98 17.62
C ALA A 815 13.86 9.16 18.94
N GLU A 816 13.63 10.26 19.68
CA GLU A 816 14.23 10.50 21.00
C GLU A 816 13.83 9.46 22.05
N LYS A 817 12.63 8.88 21.93
CA LYS A 817 12.10 7.90 22.88
C LYS A 817 12.59 6.48 22.60
N ILE A 818 12.81 6.10 21.34
CA ILE A 818 13.09 4.70 20.98
C ILE A 818 14.60 4.44 21.08
N ARG A 819 15.00 3.50 21.95
CA ARG A 819 16.41 3.11 22.14
C ARG A 819 17.11 2.67 20.83
N ALA A 820 16.38 1.96 19.97
CA ALA A 820 16.92 1.42 18.71
C ALA A 820 17.10 2.47 17.58
N VAL A 821 16.63 3.71 17.77
CA VAL A 821 16.67 4.75 16.73
C VAL A 821 17.68 5.81 17.10
N ASP A 822 18.62 6.07 16.19
CA ASP A 822 19.52 7.22 16.30
C ASP A 822 18.82 8.50 15.83
N GLN A 823 18.42 9.34 16.79
CA GLN A 823 17.75 10.61 16.53
C GLN A 823 18.57 11.58 15.67
N ASP A 824 19.91 11.55 15.77
CA ASP A 824 20.79 12.45 15.04
C ASP A 824 20.89 12.03 13.56
N ASP A 825 20.97 10.72 13.28
CA ASP A 825 20.89 10.18 11.92
C ASP A 825 19.51 10.45 11.27
N VAL A 826 18.41 10.28 12.03
CA VAL A 826 17.06 10.60 11.54
C VAL A 826 16.96 12.08 11.16
N ALA A 827 17.41 12.97 12.04
CA ALA A 827 17.43 14.41 11.79
C ALA A 827 18.24 14.77 10.53
N GLU A 828 19.43 14.21 10.37
CA GLU A 828 20.28 14.45 9.20
C GLU A 828 19.66 13.91 7.90
N ARG A 829 19.05 12.72 7.94
CA ARG A 829 18.35 12.15 6.77
C ARG A 829 17.16 13.00 6.35
N VAL A 830 16.35 13.49 7.30
CA VAL A 830 15.24 14.41 6.98
C VAL A 830 15.76 15.65 6.27
N LEU A 831 16.81 16.29 6.81
CA LEU A 831 17.39 17.49 6.21
C LEU A 831 17.87 17.24 4.78
N THR A 832 18.66 16.19 4.59
CA THR A 832 19.35 15.91 3.32
C THR A 832 18.41 15.40 2.23
N THR A 833 17.49 14.49 2.57
CA THR A 833 16.62 13.83 1.58
C THR A 833 15.37 14.64 1.25
N HIS A 834 14.85 15.41 2.21
CA HIS A 834 13.61 16.17 2.05
C HIS A 834 13.84 17.68 2.00
N PHE A 835 14.33 18.31 3.08
CA PHE A 835 14.21 19.77 3.24
C PHE A 835 15.18 20.54 2.37
N ILE A 836 16.47 20.21 2.42
CA ILE A 836 17.50 20.87 1.62
C ILE A 836 17.16 20.74 0.13
N ARG A 837 16.67 19.55 -0.29
CA ARG A 837 16.26 19.30 -1.68
C ARG A 837 15.06 20.16 -2.08
N ASP A 838 14.05 20.31 -1.22
CA ASP A 838 12.87 21.12 -1.51
C ASP A 838 13.18 22.63 -1.51
N LEU A 839 13.95 23.12 -0.53
CA LEU A 839 14.41 24.51 -0.46
C LEU A 839 15.21 24.89 -1.71
N MET A 840 16.18 24.07 -2.10
CA MET A 840 16.97 24.26 -3.33
C MET A 840 16.09 24.20 -4.59
N GLY A 841 15.20 23.23 -4.66
CA GLY A 841 14.29 23.02 -5.78
C GLY A 841 13.37 24.22 -5.98
N ASN A 842 12.73 24.68 -4.91
CA ASN A 842 11.81 25.82 -4.92
C ASN A 842 12.53 27.14 -5.20
N LEU A 843 13.74 27.36 -4.66
CA LEU A 843 14.55 28.53 -4.98
C LEU A 843 14.95 28.56 -6.47
N SER A 844 15.40 27.42 -7.01
CA SER A 844 15.73 27.31 -8.44
C SER A 844 14.48 27.51 -9.31
N ALA A 845 13.35 26.90 -8.94
CA ALA A 845 12.09 27.04 -9.64
C ALA A 845 11.59 28.48 -9.62
N PHE A 846 11.70 29.18 -8.49
CA PHE A 846 11.35 30.59 -8.35
C PHE A 846 12.13 31.48 -9.32
N SER A 847 13.42 31.23 -9.50
CA SER A 847 14.26 32.01 -10.43
C SER A 847 13.91 31.77 -11.92
N LYS A 848 13.40 30.58 -12.27
CA LYS A 848 13.08 30.15 -13.65
C LYS A 848 11.59 30.18 -13.98
N GLN A 849 10.76 30.64 -13.04
CA GLN A 849 9.32 30.45 -13.11
C GLN A 849 8.67 31.20 -14.27
N LYS A 850 7.51 30.68 -14.67
CA LYS A 850 6.58 31.41 -15.54
C LYS A 850 5.57 32.16 -14.69
N LEU A 851 4.99 33.20 -15.26
CA LEU A 851 3.94 33.98 -14.63
C LEU A 851 2.60 33.62 -15.27
N ARG A 852 1.54 33.50 -14.48
CA ARG A 852 0.23 33.07 -14.96
C ARG A 852 -0.81 34.17 -14.70
N CYS A 853 -1.67 34.42 -15.69
CA CYS A 853 -2.84 35.25 -15.47
C CYS A 853 -3.91 34.48 -14.68
N VAL A 854 -4.44 35.08 -13.61
CA VAL A 854 -5.48 34.47 -12.76
C VAL A 854 -6.80 34.26 -13.52
N LYS A 855 -7.11 35.15 -14.47
CA LYS A 855 -8.39 35.15 -15.18
C LYS A 855 -8.44 34.19 -16.37
N CYS A 856 -7.41 34.20 -17.23
CA CYS A 856 -7.40 33.39 -18.46
C CYS A 856 -6.39 32.24 -18.46
N ASN A 857 -5.65 32.04 -17.36
CA ASN A 857 -4.61 31.02 -17.21
C ASN A 857 -3.48 31.04 -18.24
N HIS A 858 -3.40 32.11 -19.05
CA HIS A 858 -2.29 32.25 -20.00
C HIS A 858 -0.98 32.44 -19.24
N SER A 859 0.04 31.69 -19.67
CA SER A 859 1.35 31.67 -19.02
C SER A 859 2.34 32.48 -19.85
N TYR A 860 2.99 33.45 -19.20
CA TYR A 860 4.04 34.28 -19.75
C TYR A 860 5.39 33.82 -19.21
N ARG A 861 6.39 33.76 -20.09
CA ARG A 861 7.78 33.50 -19.68
C ARG A 861 8.38 34.67 -18.88
N ARG A 862 7.92 35.90 -19.11
CA ARG A 862 8.39 37.13 -18.45
C ARG A 862 7.20 38.04 -18.15
N MET A 863 7.33 38.91 -17.15
CA MET A 863 6.26 39.82 -16.78
C MET A 863 6.05 40.81 -17.94
N PRO A 864 4.83 40.92 -18.49
CA PRO A 864 4.52 42.00 -19.42
C PRO A 864 4.81 43.34 -18.74
N LEU A 865 5.46 44.27 -19.45
CA LEU A 865 5.82 45.58 -18.89
C LEU A 865 4.61 46.38 -18.39
N ALA A 866 3.42 46.11 -18.94
CA ALA A 866 2.16 46.70 -18.49
C ALA A 866 1.67 46.17 -17.12
N GLY A 867 2.32 45.15 -16.54
CA GLY A 867 1.93 44.51 -15.28
C GLY A 867 0.60 43.73 -15.33
N LYS A 868 -0.06 43.70 -16.49
CA LYS A 868 -1.37 43.09 -16.73
C LYS A 868 -1.32 42.11 -17.89
N CYS A 869 -2.27 41.18 -17.91
CA CYS A 869 -2.41 40.21 -19.00
C CYS A 869 -2.80 40.89 -20.31
N ILE A 870 -1.96 40.76 -21.34
CA ILE A 870 -2.20 41.33 -22.68
C ILE A 870 -3.44 40.74 -23.38
N ARG A 871 -3.95 39.59 -22.93
CA ARG A 871 -5.16 38.95 -23.51
C ARG A 871 -6.46 39.38 -22.85
N CYS A 872 -6.48 39.66 -21.55
CA CYS A 872 -7.73 39.84 -20.80
C CYS A 872 -7.70 40.93 -19.72
N GLY A 873 -6.59 41.67 -19.60
CA GLY A 873 -6.40 42.74 -18.61
C GLY A 873 -6.27 42.28 -17.15
N GLY A 874 -6.35 40.97 -16.88
CA GLY A 874 -6.29 40.42 -15.52
C GLY A 874 -4.89 40.45 -14.90
N ASN A 875 -4.84 40.32 -13.57
CA ASN A 875 -3.59 40.26 -12.81
C ASN A 875 -2.77 39.02 -13.16
N ILE A 876 -1.46 39.21 -13.17
CA ILE A 876 -0.47 38.17 -13.42
C ILE A 876 0.25 37.90 -12.10
N ILE A 877 0.30 36.63 -11.72
CA ILE A 877 0.97 36.19 -10.50
C ILE A 877 2.11 35.22 -10.84
N PRO A 878 3.16 35.16 -9.98
CA PRO A 878 4.12 34.08 -10.02
C PRO A 878 3.47 32.71 -9.77
N THR A 879 4.10 31.66 -10.29
CA THR A 879 3.65 30.28 -10.08
C THR A 879 4.25 29.69 -8.81
N VAL A 880 5.42 30.18 -8.39
CA VAL A 880 6.07 29.86 -7.12
C VAL A 880 6.16 31.14 -6.28
N HIS A 881 5.64 31.11 -5.07
CA HIS A 881 5.64 32.25 -4.15
C HIS A 881 6.79 32.16 -3.15
N GLU A 882 7.21 33.29 -2.60
CA GLU A 882 8.28 33.37 -1.58
C GLU A 882 8.03 32.45 -0.39
N GLY A 883 6.80 32.43 0.14
CA GLY A 883 6.44 31.55 1.26
C GLY A 883 6.62 30.06 0.96
N SER A 884 6.54 29.64 -0.31
CA SER A 884 6.84 28.26 -0.70
C SER A 884 8.35 27.95 -0.64
N VAL A 885 9.20 28.96 -0.84
CA VAL A 885 10.65 28.82 -0.76
C VAL A 885 11.13 28.85 0.70
N LYS A 886 10.56 29.71 1.55
CA LYS A 886 10.94 29.85 2.97
C LYS A 886 10.36 28.77 3.89
N LYS A 887 9.40 27.97 3.41
CA LYS A 887 8.54 27.07 4.22
C LYS A 887 9.27 26.21 5.27
N TYR A 888 10.47 25.72 4.98
CA TYR A 888 11.21 24.78 5.85
C TYR A 888 12.53 25.34 6.40
N LEU A 889 12.82 26.62 6.17
CA LEU A 889 14.11 27.20 6.51
C LEU A 889 14.34 27.28 8.03
N GLU A 890 13.36 27.81 8.75
CA GLU A 890 13.41 27.94 10.22
C GLU A 890 13.50 26.57 10.90
N VAL A 891 12.68 25.62 10.45
CA VAL A 891 12.70 24.24 10.96
C VAL A 891 14.06 23.59 10.70
N SER A 892 14.65 23.81 9.51
CA SER A 892 15.97 23.26 9.18
C SER A 892 17.06 23.83 10.10
N ARG A 893 16.95 25.11 10.49
CA ARG A 893 17.88 25.74 11.45
C ARG A 893 17.73 25.16 12.85
N ALA A 894 16.50 25.03 13.33
CA ALA A 894 16.21 24.44 14.64
C ALA A 894 16.76 23.02 14.75
N ILE A 895 16.65 22.20 13.69
CA ILE A 895 17.22 20.85 13.67
C ILE A 895 18.76 20.89 13.74
N CYS A 896 19.41 21.77 12.98
CA CYS A 896 20.87 21.91 13.01
C CYS A 896 21.41 22.41 14.36
N GLU A 897 20.60 23.13 15.14
CA GLU A 897 20.95 23.62 16.48
C GLU A 897 20.70 22.56 17.57
N LYS A 898 19.62 21.78 17.45
CA LYS A 898 19.21 20.79 18.46
C LYS A 898 19.96 19.46 18.35
N TYR A 899 20.21 18.96 17.13
CA TYR A 899 20.74 17.62 16.88
C TYR A 899 22.18 17.65 16.36
N THR A 900 22.91 16.55 16.58
CA THR A 900 24.32 16.40 16.17
C THR A 900 24.43 16.05 14.69
N VAL A 901 24.04 16.98 13.81
CA VAL A 901 24.15 16.78 12.35
C VAL A 901 25.55 17.11 11.84
N SER A 902 25.96 16.51 10.71
CA SER A 902 27.28 16.78 10.13
C SER A 902 27.50 18.27 9.80
N GLU A 903 28.73 18.73 10.00
CA GLU A 903 29.12 20.12 9.69
C GLU A 903 28.87 20.50 8.23
N TYR A 904 29.00 19.55 7.31
CA TYR A 904 28.65 19.74 5.91
C TYR A 904 27.16 20.07 5.74
N THR A 905 26.28 19.33 6.40
CA THR A 905 24.82 19.56 6.36
C THR A 905 24.46 20.92 6.97
N LYS A 906 25.06 21.29 8.11
CA LYS A 906 24.88 22.64 8.71
C LYS A 906 25.27 23.74 7.74
N GLN A 907 26.46 23.64 7.13
CA GLN A 907 26.94 24.62 6.16
C GLN A 907 26.02 24.73 4.95
N ARG A 908 25.46 23.62 4.46
CA ARG A 908 24.48 23.65 3.36
C ARG A 908 23.23 24.44 3.72
N VAL A 909 22.67 24.22 4.92
CA VAL A 909 21.51 24.98 5.38
C VAL A 909 21.87 26.47 5.50
N MET A 910 23.03 26.81 6.07
CA MET A 910 23.49 28.20 6.17
C MET A 910 23.68 28.88 4.80
N VAL A 911 24.23 28.17 3.82
CA VAL A 911 24.40 28.69 2.45
C VAL A 911 23.03 28.93 1.80
N LEU A 912 22.07 28.04 2.03
CA LEU A 912 20.70 28.22 1.53
C LEU A 912 19.98 29.39 2.20
N ASP A 913 20.16 29.56 3.50
CA ASP A 913 19.63 30.70 4.25
C ASP A 913 20.12 32.02 3.61
N ARG A 914 21.44 32.17 3.46
CA ARG A 914 22.04 33.33 2.80
C ARG A 914 21.57 33.51 1.35
N ALA A 915 21.38 32.44 0.60
CA ALA A 915 20.89 32.52 -0.78
C ALA A 915 19.44 33.01 -0.86
N ILE A 916 18.59 32.56 0.09
CA ILE A 916 17.20 33.00 0.22
C ILE A 916 17.18 34.47 0.65
N GLU A 917 17.92 34.84 1.69
CA GLU A 917 18.06 36.24 2.15
C GLU A 917 18.56 37.15 1.04
N SER A 918 19.57 36.74 0.27
CA SER A 918 20.08 37.52 -0.86
C SER A 918 19.05 37.69 -1.98
N THR A 919 18.09 36.76 -2.13
CA THR A 919 17.10 36.79 -3.20
C THR A 919 15.89 37.65 -2.83
N PHE A 920 15.42 37.56 -1.59
CA PHE A 920 14.19 38.22 -1.13
C PHE A 920 14.44 39.47 -0.27
N GLY A 921 15.66 39.65 0.23
CA GLY A 921 16.00 40.64 1.26
C GLY A 921 15.58 40.20 2.66
N HIS A 922 16.02 40.95 3.67
CA HIS A 922 15.50 40.82 5.02
C HIS A 922 14.06 41.32 5.07
N GLU A 923 13.23 40.73 5.93
CA GLU A 923 11.93 41.31 6.23
C GLU A 923 12.14 42.72 6.77
N LYS A 924 11.28 43.66 6.38
CA LYS A 924 11.35 45.02 6.91
C LYS A 924 11.07 44.93 8.39
N ASP A 925 12.03 45.32 9.22
CA ASP A 925 11.83 45.49 10.66
C ASP A 925 10.54 46.30 10.87
N GLN A 926 9.52 45.67 11.44
CA GLN A 926 8.35 46.42 11.90
C GLN A 926 8.83 47.27 13.07
N GLN A 927 8.93 48.58 12.85
CA GLN A 927 9.18 49.54 13.91
C GLN A 927 7.97 49.53 14.86
N LEU A 928 8.02 48.67 15.88
CA LEU A 928 7.05 48.66 16.97
C LEU A 928 7.12 49.98 17.72
N GLY A 929 5.96 50.54 18.04
CA GLY A 929 5.88 51.79 18.80
C GLY A 929 6.29 51.55 20.25
N LEU A 930 6.72 52.61 20.95
CA LEU A 930 7.01 52.53 22.40
C LEU A 930 5.79 52.05 23.22
N ALA A 931 4.58 52.21 22.67
CA ALA A 931 3.32 51.75 23.26
C ALA A 931 3.07 50.25 23.12
N ASP A 932 3.77 49.55 22.23
CA ASP A 932 3.69 48.08 22.11
C ASP A 932 4.66 47.37 23.09
N PHE A 933 5.55 48.14 23.75
CA PHE A 933 6.51 47.69 24.77
C PHE A 933 6.12 48.07 26.21
N MET A 934 5.10 48.91 26.39
CA MET A 934 4.48 49.23 27.69
C MET A 934 3.25 48.37 27.91
#